data_AF-A1RU74-F1
#
_entry.id   AF-A1RU74-F1
#
_cell.length_a   1.000
_cell.length_b   1.000
_cell.length_c   1.000
_cell.angle_alpha   90.00
_cell.angle_beta   90.00
_cell.angle_gamma   90.00
#
_symmetry.space_group_name_H-M   'P 1'
#
loop_
_entity.id
_entity.type
_entity.pdbx_description
1 polymer ?
#
loop_
_entity_poly.entity_id
_entity_poly.type
_entity_poly.pdbx_seq_one_letter_code
_entity_poly.pdbx_strand_id
1 'polypeptide(L)'
;MVIEINREVLKKFPELFGEKIVNGRKVVVEDLIEKLTREFRSDIDRVVRARREWLNDRRPVREKATFPRWDEKFVDADGNVRTFREIVQGLIDNFLGRDTPLRWGLNWNTPVPDDLHPLKNPGLEITGPWYPMSRAIHQINADVASMMEDEEDASPAWFIPWGSGRSVAAVWEARRIVKRVLEGDIPTPYIEGGKAYYVKKERSKWPTLIHRIPGLHILDFDIRVDGRPVPAVITSIVIYTVNNYDQLKKVGSGVYFYVPKVQTPDEALVIEKILRRVEDELGLKRGEIKIAMLYEEARAGLYLPVIFWIWRERLVKSNNGRWDYLGSLIEMWKDEAVYPDPQNITMTHPIMMAYQKYNALLCLMAGLDREGKLNAAPVGGMAAVMLYRPDDPYQRNRYNARALRAIWLDKLRERLIGLIFVTEEAVSKVTLKDILEGKVKGRLYDLFRQSWVATPEESYVKAGNEPLKASLEELQAMINRPVKYVEVDSVKIPAVDSGLTEQERQLFQRLGLIDENGNITPWVIRPEMLDSPEKLFNNVELWGGKDLWSALYEPPKGDITIEHIQHAFYMAANYGFQLLNGNLAAAIDDYELGQRFMNDLATYRIFSTWLWTLLRHKARITKDGALKGPAKTRLGVIPADDRIKISAGTQFDEELFEKLWELHMEWTYAFYEDLDRISAERILLRFVENVKNILHNAYKAGPFRFQTPIDTARKIAELFKVEELEKAVIENQPRFDRSFASVIMDILKVKLTSPMYLQHGGRLIMVLAPLPDEERSTVLRALFTPREEVEKLVKEGKLKSYVLELYDYIHDIR
;
A
#
# COMPACT_ATOMS: atom_id res chain seq x y z
N MET A 1 6.79 5.13 -38.49
CA MET A 1 6.99 5.88 -37.24
C MET A 1 5.63 6.22 -36.72
N VAL A 2 5.14 5.39 -35.80
CA VAL A 2 3.73 5.26 -35.43
C VAL A 2 3.72 4.70 -34.01
N ILE A 3 2.77 5.11 -33.17
CA ILE A 3 2.44 4.41 -31.92
C ILE A 3 2.08 2.95 -32.21
N GLU A 4 2.72 2.02 -31.51
CA GLU A 4 2.50 0.58 -31.67
C GLU A 4 1.80 0.05 -30.43
N ILE A 5 0.61 -0.52 -30.61
CA ILE A 5 -0.15 -1.15 -29.54
C ILE A 5 -0.11 -2.66 -29.77
N ASN A 6 0.11 -3.41 -28.69
CA ASN A 6 0.04 -4.87 -28.69
C ASN A 6 -1.27 -5.32 -29.36
N ARG A 7 -1.15 -6.14 -30.40
CA ARG A 7 -2.30 -6.59 -31.22
C ARG A 7 -3.36 -7.31 -30.39
N GLU A 8 -2.96 -8.08 -29.39
CA GLU A 8 -3.88 -8.80 -28.52
C GLU A 8 -4.64 -7.83 -27.60
N VAL A 9 -3.97 -6.78 -27.11
CA VAL A 9 -4.62 -5.71 -26.35
C VAL A 9 -5.64 -4.99 -27.21
N LEU A 10 -5.25 -4.52 -28.40
CA LEU A 10 -6.15 -3.79 -29.30
C LEU A 10 -7.35 -4.65 -29.74
N LYS A 11 -7.13 -5.95 -29.98
CA LYS A 11 -8.19 -6.90 -30.35
C LYS A 11 -9.17 -7.16 -29.21
N LYS A 12 -8.70 -7.25 -27.96
CA LYS A 12 -9.52 -7.60 -26.80
C LYS A 12 -10.20 -6.40 -26.13
N PHE A 13 -9.62 -5.21 -26.26
CA PHE A 13 -10.09 -3.98 -25.61
C PHE A 13 -10.20 -2.80 -26.58
N PRO A 14 -10.76 -2.98 -27.80
CA PRO A 14 -10.86 -1.89 -28.78
C PRO A 14 -11.64 -0.69 -28.25
N GLU A 15 -12.55 -0.90 -27.30
CA GLU A 15 -13.37 0.14 -26.69
C GLU A 15 -12.58 1.14 -25.82
N LEU A 16 -11.36 0.80 -25.38
CA LEU A 16 -10.50 1.70 -24.60
C LEU A 16 -9.72 2.68 -25.48
N PHE A 17 -9.69 2.44 -26.78
CA PHE A 17 -8.91 3.16 -27.77
C PHE A 17 -9.80 3.90 -28.78
N GLY A 18 -9.18 4.56 -29.76
CA GLY A 18 -9.82 5.28 -30.83
C GLY A 18 -10.34 6.66 -30.42
N GLU A 19 -11.20 7.19 -31.28
CA GLU A 19 -11.79 8.51 -31.12
C GLU A 19 -12.89 8.54 -30.06
N LYS A 20 -12.81 9.52 -29.15
CA LYS A 20 -13.80 9.83 -28.12
C LYS A 20 -14.22 11.29 -28.19
N ILE A 21 -15.39 11.59 -27.64
CA ILE A 21 -15.82 12.96 -27.32
C ILE A 21 -15.75 13.08 -25.81
N VAL A 22 -14.97 14.04 -25.31
CA VAL A 22 -14.77 14.30 -23.89
C VAL A 22 -14.91 15.78 -23.66
N ASN A 23 -15.80 16.19 -22.74
CA ASN A 23 -16.07 17.62 -22.50
C ASN A 23 -16.37 18.40 -23.80
N GLY A 24 -17.10 17.76 -24.72
CA GLY A 24 -17.45 18.33 -26.03
C GLY A 24 -16.31 18.42 -27.05
N ARG A 25 -15.11 17.91 -26.74
CA ARG A 25 -13.95 17.89 -27.65
C ARG A 25 -13.67 16.49 -28.16
N LYS A 26 -13.31 16.42 -29.44
CA LYS A 26 -12.87 15.18 -30.10
C LYS A 26 -11.40 14.91 -29.79
N VAL A 27 -11.11 13.72 -29.29
CA VAL A 27 -9.76 13.27 -28.89
C VAL A 27 -9.56 11.83 -29.33
N VAL A 28 -8.41 11.53 -29.91
CA VAL A 28 -7.99 10.15 -30.20
C VAL A 28 -7.03 9.72 -29.10
N VAL A 29 -7.35 8.60 -28.43
CA VAL A 29 -6.60 8.11 -27.26
C VAL A 29 -5.12 7.91 -27.59
N GLU A 30 -4.85 7.24 -28.71
CA GLU A 30 -3.53 6.88 -29.20
C GLU A 30 -2.69 8.12 -29.52
N ASP A 31 -3.28 9.09 -30.22
CA ASP A 31 -2.61 10.34 -30.59
C ASP A 31 -2.21 11.13 -29.33
N LEU A 32 -3.09 11.16 -28.32
CA LEU A 32 -2.79 11.84 -27.06
C LEU A 32 -1.69 11.12 -26.27
N ILE A 33 -1.72 9.78 -26.21
CA ILE A 33 -0.62 8.99 -25.61
C ILE A 33 0.70 9.26 -26.33
N GLU A 34 0.71 9.22 -27.66
CA GLU A 34 1.91 9.47 -28.47
C GLU A 34 2.45 10.87 -28.20
N LYS A 35 1.59 11.88 -28.26
CA LYS A 35 1.94 13.29 -28.04
C LYS A 35 2.54 13.53 -26.66
N LEU A 36 1.88 13.08 -25.59
CA LEU A 36 2.40 13.22 -24.22
C LEU A 36 3.70 12.44 -24.03
N THR A 37 3.82 11.26 -24.64
CA THR A 37 5.05 10.47 -24.57
C THR A 37 6.21 11.20 -25.22
N ARG A 38 6.02 11.75 -26.43
CA ARG A 38 7.06 12.54 -27.12
C ARG A 38 7.45 13.78 -26.32
N GLU A 39 6.47 14.42 -25.67
CA GLU A 39 6.67 15.65 -24.90
C GLU A 39 7.42 15.39 -23.58
N PHE A 40 7.07 14.34 -22.83
CA PHE A 40 7.52 14.18 -21.43
C PHE A 40 8.50 13.03 -21.17
N ARG A 41 8.74 12.13 -22.14
CA ARG A 41 9.62 10.96 -21.92
C ARG A 41 11.01 11.37 -21.44
N SER A 42 11.64 12.36 -22.07
CA SER A 42 12.98 12.81 -21.68
C SER A 42 13.02 13.33 -20.24
N ASP A 43 11.99 14.05 -19.80
CA ASP A 43 11.91 14.55 -18.44
C ASP A 43 11.69 13.41 -17.44
N ILE A 44 10.82 12.45 -17.77
CA ILE A 44 10.57 11.24 -16.97
C ILE A 44 11.84 10.39 -16.84
N ASP A 45 12.58 10.20 -17.94
CA ASP A 45 13.83 9.45 -17.97
C ASP A 45 14.89 10.16 -17.09
N ARG A 46 15.04 11.48 -17.26
CA ARG A 46 15.95 12.31 -16.46
C ARG A 46 15.69 12.20 -14.96
N VAL A 47 14.44 12.38 -14.52
CA VAL A 47 14.13 12.38 -13.08
C VAL A 47 14.27 11.00 -12.45
N VAL A 48 13.92 9.93 -13.17
CA VAL A 48 14.09 8.56 -12.68
C VAL A 48 15.57 8.16 -12.63
N ARG A 49 16.37 8.57 -13.62
CA ARG A 49 17.83 8.42 -13.56
C ARG A 49 18.44 9.16 -12.37
N ALA A 50 17.99 10.38 -12.10
CA ALA A 50 18.46 11.17 -10.95
C ALA A 50 18.12 10.52 -9.59
N ARG A 51 17.02 9.75 -9.49
CA ARG A 51 16.74 8.91 -8.32
C ARG A 51 17.82 7.85 -8.13
N ARG A 52 18.17 7.13 -9.21
CA ARG A 52 19.20 6.08 -9.20
C ARG A 52 20.58 6.64 -8.86
N GLU A 53 20.94 7.77 -9.43
CA GLU A 53 22.20 8.47 -9.15
C GLU A 53 22.30 8.85 -7.66
N TRP A 54 21.24 9.41 -7.07
CA TRP A 54 21.21 9.75 -5.64
C TRP A 54 21.30 8.52 -4.73
N LEU A 55 20.62 7.42 -5.11
CA LEU A 55 20.66 6.17 -4.35
C LEU A 55 22.06 5.52 -4.38
N ASN A 56 22.83 5.76 -5.44
CA ASN A 56 24.20 5.28 -5.60
C ASN A 56 25.25 6.23 -5.03
N ASP A 57 24.90 7.49 -4.75
CA ASP A 57 25.77 8.49 -4.13
C ASP A 57 26.22 8.00 -2.73
N ARG A 58 27.54 7.97 -2.52
CA ARG A 58 28.19 7.47 -1.30
C ARG A 58 28.53 8.57 -0.30
N ARG A 59 28.20 9.83 -0.58
CA ARG A 59 28.33 10.91 0.42
C ARG A 59 27.44 10.60 1.63
N PRO A 60 27.88 11.00 2.85
CA PRO A 60 27.11 10.80 4.07
C PRO A 60 25.65 11.23 3.93
N VAL A 61 24.70 10.50 4.52
CA VAL A 61 23.25 10.84 4.47
C VAL A 61 23.01 12.25 5.01
N ARG A 62 23.75 12.66 6.05
CA ARG A 62 23.73 14.03 6.61
C ARG A 62 24.15 15.12 5.63
N GLU A 63 24.82 14.77 4.53
CA GLU A 63 25.22 15.71 3.47
C GLU A 63 24.28 15.61 2.27
N LYS A 64 24.01 14.41 1.75
CA LYS A 64 23.23 14.20 0.51
C LYS A 64 21.71 14.25 0.69
N ALA A 65 21.21 14.09 1.91
CA ALA A 65 19.77 14.05 2.22
C ALA A 65 19.37 15.24 3.09
N THR A 66 19.83 16.44 2.78
CA THR A 66 19.53 17.66 3.54
C THR A 66 18.30 18.39 2.99
N PHE A 67 17.67 19.21 3.83
CA PHE A 67 16.69 20.18 3.32
C PHE A 67 17.37 21.13 2.31
N PRO A 68 16.64 21.61 1.29
CA PRO A 68 17.18 22.55 0.32
C PRO A 68 17.78 23.79 0.98
N ARG A 69 18.80 24.37 0.33
CA ARG A 69 19.31 25.66 0.80
C ARG A 69 18.25 26.74 0.59
N TRP A 70 18.24 27.74 1.46
CA TRP A 70 17.23 28.80 1.41
C TRP A 70 17.19 29.55 0.08
N ASP A 71 18.33 29.72 -0.59
CA ASP A 71 18.51 30.38 -1.87
C ASP A 71 18.33 29.45 -3.08
N GLU A 72 18.16 28.14 -2.85
CA GLU A 72 17.90 27.16 -3.90
C GLU A 72 16.55 27.45 -4.57
N LYS A 73 16.53 27.41 -5.90
CA LYS A 73 15.40 27.86 -6.71
C LYS A 73 14.65 26.68 -7.30
N PHE A 74 13.33 26.76 -7.25
CA PHE A 74 12.40 25.80 -7.84
C PHE A 74 11.49 26.49 -8.84
N VAL A 75 10.99 25.70 -9.78
CA VAL A 75 10.15 26.17 -10.88
C VAL A 75 8.82 25.42 -10.83
N ASP A 76 7.71 26.14 -10.98
CA ASP A 76 6.39 25.51 -11.15
C ASP A 76 6.04 25.32 -12.63
N ALA A 77 4.86 24.77 -12.89
CA ALA A 77 4.41 24.51 -14.25
C ALA A 77 4.05 25.78 -15.06
N ASP A 78 3.99 26.96 -14.43
CA ASP A 78 3.83 28.26 -15.10
C ASP A 78 5.19 28.92 -15.42
N GLY A 79 6.30 28.32 -14.99
CA GLY A 79 7.64 28.88 -15.15
C GLY A 79 7.99 29.91 -14.08
N ASN A 80 7.18 30.07 -13.04
CA ASN A 80 7.52 30.94 -11.92
C ASN A 80 8.71 30.35 -11.18
N VAL A 81 9.67 31.21 -10.83
CA VAL A 81 10.85 30.80 -10.07
C VAL A 81 10.73 31.37 -8.67
N ARG A 82 10.83 30.51 -7.65
CA ARG A 82 10.88 30.92 -6.24
C ARG A 82 12.00 30.18 -5.52
N THR A 83 12.64 30.86 -4.58
CA THR A 83 13.58 30.23 -3.66
C THR A 83 12.86 29.34 -2.66
N PHE A 84 13.54 28.36 -2.08
CA PHE A 84 12.98 27.52 -1.02
C PHE A 84 12.40 28.36 0.12
N ARG A 85 13.12 29.43 0.50
CA ARG A 85 12.69 30.35 1.55
C ARG A 85 11.40 31.07 1.20
N GLU A 86 11.25 31.55 -0.03
CA GLU A 86 10.02 32.21 -0.49
C GLU A 86 8.82 31.25 -0.52
N ILE A 87 9.04 30.01 -0.93
CA ILE A 87 7.99 28.97 -0.94
C ILE A 87 7.53 28.69 0.49
N VAL A 88 8.46 28.45 1.42
CA VAL A 88 8.12 28.20 2.83
C VAL A 88 7.48 29.44 3.48
N GLN A 89 8.00 30.64 3.20
CA GLN A 89 7.41 31.87 3.71
C GLN A 89 5.97 32.04 3.21
N GLY A 90 5.70 31.79 1.93
CA GLY A 90 4.34 31.85 1.37
C GLY A 90 3.37 30.84 1.99
N LEU A 91 3.86 29.68 2.41
CA LEU A 91 3.09 28.67 3.14
C LEU A 91 2.74 29.15 4.56
N ILE A 92 3.72 29.73 5.26
CA ILE A 92 3.54 30.33 6.60
C ILE A 92 2.57 31.51 6.52
N ASP A 93 2.72 32.37 5.52
CA ASP A 93 1.83 33.52 5.30
C ASP A 93 0.39 33.04 5.08
N ASN A 94 0.18 31.94 4.36
CA ASN A 94 -1.15 31.36 4.20
C ASN A 94 -1.73 30.86 5.52
N PHE A 95 -0.95 30.12 6.30
CA PHE A 95 -1.36 29.62 7.61
C PHE A 95 -1.73 30.74 8.59
N LEU A 96 -0.96 31.83 8.58
CA LEU A 96 -1.16 33.00 9.44
C LEU A 96 -2.17 34.00 8.88
N GLY A 97 -2.77 33.74 7.71
CA GLY A 97 -3.72 34.65 7.06
C GLY A 97 -3.10 35.98 6.61
N ARG A 98 -1.78 36.05 6.44
CA ARG A 98 -1.07 37.24 5.97
C ARG A 98 -1.23 37.37 4.46
N ASP A 99 -1.79 38.48 4.01
CA ASP A 99 -1.92 38.76 2.58
C ASP A 99 -0.61 39.33 2.02
N THR A 100 0.26 38.46 1.51
CA THR A 100 1.55 38.80 0.92
C THR A 100 1.63 38.31 -0.53
N PRO A 101 2.50 38.89 -1.38
CA PRO A 101 2.73 38.37 -2.73
C PRO A 101 3.27 36.93 -2.77
N LEU A 102 3.84 36.46 -1.65
CA LEU A 102 4.37 35.10 -1.54
C LEU A 102 3.28 34.09 -1.17
N ARG A 103 2.19 34.52 -0.52
CA ARG A 103 1.11 33.66 -0.05
C ARG A 103 0.63 32.70 -1.14
N TRP A 104 0.58 31.42 -0.81
CA TRP A 104 0.00 30.39 -1.67
C TRP A 104 -0.73 29.35 -0.84
N GLY A 105 -1.75 28.74 -1.43
CA GLY A 105 -2.54 27.68 -0.81
C GLY A 105 -3.10 26.72 -1.86
N LEU A 106 -3.67 25.61 -1.39
CA LEU A 106 -4.18 24.54 -2.24
C LEU A 106 -5.58 24.87 -2.76
N ASN A 107 -5.85 24.50 -4.02
CA ASN A 107 -7.14 24.51 -4.70
C ASN A 107 -7.83 25.89 -4.81
N TRP A 108 -7.08 26.98 -5.02
CA TRP A 108 -7.67 28.31 -5.23
C TRP A 108 -8.31 28.50 -6.61
N ASN A 109 -7.89 27.73 -7.62
CA ASN A 109 -8.38 27.90 -9.00
C ASN A 109 -9.72 27.20 -9.22
N THR A 110 -9.90 26.02 -8.62
CA THR A 110 -11.08 25.18 -8.78
C THR A 110 -11.46 24.55 -7.45
N PRO A 111 -12.76 24.53 -7.09
CA PRO A 111 -13.20 24.01 -5.80
C PRO A 111 -12.90 22.52 -5.68
N VAL A 112 -12.72 22.06 -4.44
CA VAL A 112 -12.65 20.64 -4.13
C VAL A 112 -14.07 20.06 -4.10
N PRO A 113 -14.39 19.07 -4.95
CA PRO A 113 -15.70 18.45 -4.97
C PRO A 113 -16.07 17.83 -3.62
N ASP A 114 -17.36 17.90 -3.25
CA ASP A 114 -17.82 17.46 -1.92
C ASP A 114 -17.62 15.96 -1.67
N ASP A 115 -17.69 15.14 -2.74
CA ASP A 115 -17.47 13.70 -2.66
C ASP A 115 -16.00 13.36 -2.35
N LEU A 116 -15.06 14.11 -2.92
CA LEU A 116 -13.63 13.97 -2.67
C LEU A 116 -13.17 14.66 -1.38
N HIS A 117 -13.93 15.64 -0.88
CA HIS A 117 -13.49 16.53 0.19
C HIS A 117 -13.19 15.76 1.49
N PRO A 118 -11.94 15.76 1.97
CA PRO A 118 -11.51 14.82 3.01
C PRO A 118 -12.18 15.08 4.36
N LEU A 119 -12.58 16.33 4.64
CA LEU A 119 -13.29 16.68 5.88
C LEU A 119 -14.82 16.53 5.82
N LYS A 120 -15.43 16.60 4.62
CA LYS A 120 -16.90 16.53 4.46
C LYS A 120 -17.40 15.11 4.23
N ASN A 121 -16.53 14.24 3.72
CA ASN A 121 -16.81 12.83 3.49
C ASN A 121 -15.93 11.94 4.40
N PRO A 122 -16.11 11.96 5.73
CA PRO A 122 -15.28 11.20 6.65
C PRO A 122 -15.50 9.67 6.51
N GLY A 123 -14.47 8.90 6.80
CA GLY A 123 -14.54 7.44 6.83
C GLY A 123 -13.34 6.77 6.16
N LEU A 124 -13.42 5.46 6.04
CA LEU A 124 -12.33 4.68 5.45
C LEU A 124 -12.27 4.85 3.92
N GLU A 125 -11.09 4.67 3.35
CA GLU A 125 -10.87 4.48 1.92
C GLU A 125 -10.41 3.04 1.68
N ILE A 126 -11.15 2.29 0.86
CA ILE A 126 -10.78 0.91 0.51
C ILE A 126 -9.84 0.90 -0.67
N THR A 127 -8.81 0.05 -0.65
CA THR A 127 -7.86 -0.11 -1.75
C THR A 127 -7.91 -1.50 -2.37
N GLY A 128 -7.63 -1.60 -3.66
CA GLY A 128 -7.36 -2.87 -4.33
C GLY A 128 -7.76 -2.92 -5.80
N PRO A 129 -7.42 -4.01 -6.50
CA PRO A 129 -7.65 -4.12 -7.94
C PRO A 129 -9.15 -4.26 -8.25
N TRP A 130 -9.56 -3.78 -9.42
CA TRP A 130 -10.94 -3.96 -9.91
C TRP A 130 -11.13 -5.17 -10.83
N TYR A 131 -10.07 -5.93 -11.07
CA TYR A 131 -10.14 -7.23 -11.73
C TYR A 131 -9.97 -8.37 -10.73
N PRO A 132 -10.85 -9.40 -10.77
CA PRO A 132 -12.10 -9.50 -11.55
C PRO A 132 -13.23 -8.59 -11.02
N MET A 133 -14.33 -8.45 -11.77
CA MET A 133 -15.41 -7.49 -11.47
C MET A 133 -16.05 -7.68 -10.09
N SER A 134 -15.98 -8.89 -9.52
CA SER A 134 -16.40 -9.13 -8.13
C SER A 134 -15.67 -8.23 -7.13
N ARG A 135 -14.39 -7.91 -7.38
CA ARG A 135 -13.60 -6.97 -6.57
C ARG A 135 -14.17 -5.56 -6.61
N ALA A 136 -14.49 -5.05 -7.80
CA ALA A 136 -15.17 -3.76 -7.96
C ALA A 136 -16.51 -3.74 -7.22
N ILE A 137 -17.34 -4.78 -7.38
CA ILE A 137 -18.65 -4.90 -6.69
C ILE A 137 -18.47 -4.90 -5.16
N HIS A 138 -17.46 -5.59 -4.63
CA HIS A 138 -17.17 -5.59 -3.20
C HIS A 138 -16.79 -4.20 -2.67
N GLN A 139 -15.93 -3.48 -3.38
CA GLN A 139 -15.53 -2.12 -3.01
C GLN A 139 -16.70 -1.14 -3.09
N ILE A 140 -17.51 -1.18 -4.16
CA ILE A 140 -18.73 -0.36 -4.31
C ILE A 140 -19.69 -0.58 -3.13
N ASN A 141 -19.84 -1.83 -2.69
CA ASN A 141 -20.75 -2.19 -1.61
C ASN A 141 -20.23 -1.83 -0.21
N ALA A 142 -18.93 -1.60 -0.03
CA ALA A 142 -18.35 -1.30 1.29
C ALA A 142 -18.85 0.05 1.81
N ASP A 143 -19.05 0.19 3.13
CA ASP A 143 -19.37 1.48 3.78
C ASP A 143 -18.10 2.33 3.93
N VAL A 144 -17.59 2.83 2.82
CA VAL A 144 -16.33 3.59 2.77
C VAL A 144 -16.56 4.93 2.07
N ALA A 145 -15.76 5.94 2.43
CA ALA A 145 -15.81 7.27 1.83
C ALA A 145 -15.28 7.26 0.39
N SER A 146 -14.25 6.46 0.13
CA SER A 146 -13.64 6.33 -1.19
C SER A 146 -13.20 4.91 -1.49
N MET A 147 -13.08 4.59 -2.77
CA MET A 147 -12.54 3.34 -3.29
C MET A 147 -11.41 3.67 -4.25
N MET A 148 -10.25 3.08 -4.00
CA MET A 148 -9.04 3.27 -4.78
C MET A 148 -8.83 2.07 -5.70
N GLU A 149 -9.17 2.26 -6.97
CA GLU A 149 -8.75 1.35 -8.04
C GLU A 149 -7.25 1.54 -8.27
N ASP A 150 -6.53 0.45 -8.54
CA ASP A 150 -5.08 0.42 -8.36
C ASP A 150 -4.33 -0.25 -9.52
N GLU A 151 -3.69 0.59 -10.35
CA GLU A 151 -2.80 0.15 -11.44
C GLU A 151 -1.31 0.14 -11.03
N GLU A 152 -1.00 0.23 -9.74
CA GLU A 152 0.37 0.29 -9.24
C GLU A 152 0.72 -1.00 -8.47
N ASP A 153 0.75 -1.02 -7.14
CA ASP A 153 1.20 -2.23 -6.43
C ASP A 153 0.26 -3.44 -6.60
N ALA A 154 -1.05 -3.25 -6.81
CA ALA A 154 -2.00 -4.37 -6.94
C ALA A 154 -2.37 -4.79 -8.38
N SER A 155 -2.10 -3.95 -9.38
CA SER A 155 -2.35 -4.28 -10.80
C SER A 155 -1.37 -3.55 -11.74
N PRO A 156 -0.05 -3.77 -11.58
CA PRO A 156 0.95 -3.07 -12.37
C PRO A 156 0.74 -3.30 -13.86
N ALA A 157 1.08 -2.28 -14.65
CA ALA A 157 1.03 -2.35 -16.11
C ALA A 157 1.74 -3.62 -16.62
N TRP A 158 1.27 -4.16 -17.76
CA TRP A 158 1.87 -5.25 -18.55
C TRP A 158 2.22 -6.57 -17.82
N PHE A 159 2.05 -6.69 -16.51
CA PHE A 159 2.45 -7.87 -15.75
C PHE A 159 1.58 -9.11 -16.10
N ILE A 160 2.24 -10.14 -16.60
CA ILE A 160 1.65 -11.44 -16.95
C ILE A 160 2.47 -12.56 -16.30
N PRO A 161 1.91 -13.31 -15.33
CA PRO A 161 2.61 -14.46 -14.75
C PRO A 161 2.79 -15.59 -15.76
N TRP A 162 3.93 -16.29 -15.71
CA TRP A 162 4.18 -17.50 -16.48
C TRP A 162 3.14 -18.58 -16.18
N GLY A 163 2.72 -19.31 -17.21
CA GLY A 163 1.73 -20.37 -17.08
C GLY A 163 0.30 -19.90 -16.78
N SER A 164 0.06 -18.60 -16.61
CA SER A 164 -1.29 -18.07 -16.28
C SER A 164 -2.32 -18.23 -17.40
N GLY A 165 -1.89 -18.57 -18.63
CA GLY A 165 -2.74 -18.64 -19.82
C GLY A 165 -3.27 -17.27 -20.28
N ARG A 166 -2.86 -16.17 -19.65
CA ARG A 166 -3.24 -14.81 -20.04
C ARG A 166 -2.36 -14.34 -21.20
N SER A 167 -2.99 -13.74 -22.20
CA SER A 167 -2.25 -13.07 -23.30
C SER A 167 -2.09 -11.56 -23.10
N VAL A 168 -2.69 -11.01 -22.04
CA VAL A 168 -2.73 -9.58 -21.70
C VAL A 168 -2.75 -9.44 -20.18
N ALA A 169 -2.16 -8.37 -19.66
CA ALA A 169 -2.13 -8.09 -18.23
C ALA A 169 -3.53 -7.83 -17.65
N ALA A 170 -3.69 -8.13 -16.35
CA ALA A 170 -4.96 -7.96 -15.63
C ALA A 170 -5.47 -6.51 -15.64
N VAL A 171 -4.57 -5.54 -15.68
CA VAL A 171 -4.91 -4.10 -15.69
C VAL A 171 -5.81 -3.71 -16.86
N TRP A 172 -5.68 -4.36 -18.02
CA TRP A 172 -6.51 -4.07 -19.18
C TRP A 172 -7.98 -4.44 -18.95
N GLU A 173 -8.20 -5.56 -18.27
CA GLU A 173 -9.55 -5.96 -17.85
C GLU A 173 -10.08 -5.04 -16.75
N ALA A 174 -9.23 -4.59 -15.82
CA ALA A 174 -9.61 -3.63 -14.79
C ALA A 174 -10.08 -2.30 -15.42
N ARG A 175 -9.33 -1.75 -16.39
CA ARG A 175 -9.70 -0.55 -17.17
C ARG A 175 -11.07 -0.71 -17.85
N ARG A 176 -11.32 -1.86 -18.46
CA ARG A 176 -12.63 -2.19 -19.05
C ARG A 176 -13.74 -2.25 -18.00
N ILE A 177 -13.48 -2.89 -16.86
CA ILE A 177 -14.44 -3.00 -15.76
C ILE A 177 -14.81 -1.62 -15.23
N VAL A 178 -13.83 -0.73 -15.01
CA VAL A 178 -14.08 0.66 -14.59
C VAL A 178 -15.04 1.34 -15.56
N LYS A 179 -14.74 1.30 -16.87
CA LYS A 179 -15.57 1.90 -17.91
C LYS A 179 -17.01 1.37 -17.86
N ARG A 180 -17.18 0.04 -17.90
CA ARG A 180 -18.50 -0.61 -17.89
C ARG A 180 -19.30 -0.29 -16.63
N VAL A 181 -18.65 -0.35 -15.47
CA VAL A 181 -19.25 -0.02 -14.18
C VAL A 181 -19.77 1.42 -14.15
N LEU A 182 -18.97 2.37 -14.67
CA LEU A 182 -19.37 3.79 -14.72
C LEU A 182 -20.47 4.07 -15.75
N GLU A 183 -20.54 3.30 -16.83
CA GLU A 183 -21.64 3.32 -17.81
C GLU A 183 -22.92 2.63 -17.30
N GLY A 184 -22.85 1.92 -16.16
CA GLY A 184 -23.96 1.13 -15.61
C GLY A 184 -24.13 -0.24 -16.28
N ASP A 185 -23.18 -0.68 -17.10
CA ASP A 185 -23.15 -2.00 -17.72
C ASP A 185 -22.53 -3.05 -16.76
N ILE A 186 -23.31 -3.39 -15.73
CA ILE A 186 -22.94 -4.40 -14.74
C ILE A 186 -23.93 -5.57 -14.83
N PRO A 187 -23.47 -6.80 -15.20
CA PRO A 187 -24.32 -7.98 -15.16
C PRO A 187 -24.94 -8.16 -13.78
N THR A 188 -26.24 -8.52 -13.74
CA THR A 188 -26.98 -8.67 -12.49
C THR A 188 -27.75 -10.01 -12.50
N PRO A 189 -27.22 -11.07 -11.84
CA PRO A 189 -25.93 -11.12 -11.15
C PRO A 189 -24.72 -11.16 -12.09
N TYR A 190 -23.59 -10.68 -11.59
CA TYR A 190 -22.28 -11.08 -12.10
C TYR A 190 -21.95 -12.47 -11.52
N ILE A 191 -21.68 -13.44 -12.40
CA ILE A 191 -21.32 -14.81 -11.98
C ILE A 191 -19.83 -15.02 -12.14
N GLU A 192 -19.16 -15.42 -11.06
CA GLU A 192 -17.76 -15.80 -11.06
C GLU A 192 -17.54 -17.01 -10.13
N GLY A 193 -16.89 -18.06 -10.65
CA GLY A 193 -16.53 -19.24 -9.86
C GLY A 193 -17.73 -19.91 -9.17
N GLY A 194 -18.89 -19.89 -9.83
CA GLY A 194 -20.16 -20.42 -9.29
C GLY A 194 -20.83 -19.53 -8.24
N LYS A 195 -20.30 -18.33 -7.96
CA LYS A 195 -20.89 -17.36 -7.02
C LYS A 195 -21.53 -16.20 -7.77
N ALA A 196 -22.66 -15.72 -7.23
CA ALA A 196 -23.39 -14.55 -7.74
C ALA A 196 -23.07 -13.31 -6.92
N TYR A 197 -22.73 -12.21 -7.60
CA TYR A 197 -22.41 -10.92 -7.01
C TYR A 197 -23.39 -9.85 -7.51
N TYR A 198 -23.79 -8.96 -6.62
CA TYR A 198 -24.76 -7.90 -6.88
C TYR A 198 -24.25 -6.57 -6.32
N VAL A 199 -24.44 -5.49 -7.07
CA VAL A 199 -24.33 -4.13 -6.51
C VAL A 199 -25.57 -3.88 -5.65
N LYS A 200 -25.36 -3.49 -4.39
CA LYS A 200 -26.39 -3.36 -3.35
C LYS A 200 -26.76 -1.91 -3.04
N LYS A 201 -26.14 -0.95 -3.73
CA LYS A 201 -26.29 0.48 -3.49
C LYS A 201 -26.61 1.20 -4.81
N GLU A 202 -27.49 2.19 -4.74
CA GLU A 202 -27.71 3.12 -5.86
C GLU A 202 -26.45 3.95 -6.14
N ARG A 203 -26.26 4.35 -7.40
CA ARG A 203 -25.05 5.07 -7.87
C ARG A 203 -24.72 6.31 -7.05
N SER A 204 -25.73 7.04 -6.57
CA SER A 204 -25.59 8.25 -5.74
C SER A 204 -25.01 7.99 -4.35
N LYS A 205 -24.97 6.73 -3.90
CA LYS A 205 -24.45 6.30 -2.59
C LYS A 205 -23.14 5.51 -2.71
N TRP A 206 -22.56 5.46 -3.91
CA TRP A 206 -21.28 4.78 -4.08
C TRP A 206 -20.16 5.59 -3.44
N PRO A 207 -19.12 4.93 -2.89
CA PRO A 207 -17.90 5.61 -2.50
C PRO A 207 -17.29 6.40 -3.68
N THR A 208 -16.57 7.48 -3.38
CA THR A 208 -15.84 8.23 -4.41
C THR A 208 -14.75 7.35 -5.03
N LEU A 209 -14.73 7.26 -6.36
CA LEU A 209 -13.68 6.54 -7.07
C LEU A 209 -12.44 7.44 -7.20
N ILE A 210 -11.29 6.95 -6.74
CA ILE A 210 -9.99 7.58 -6.95
C ILE A 210 -9.09 6.56 -7.63
N HIS A 211 -8.42 6.95 -8.72
CA HIS A 211 -7.61 6.03 -9.52
C HIS A 211 -6.14 6.15 -9.12
N ARG A 212 -5.50 5.08 -8.64
CA ARG A 212 -4.05 5.10 -8.35
C ARG A 212 -3.29 4.81 -9.64
N ILE A 213 -2.57 5.82 -10.11
CA ILE A 213 -1.74 5.74 -11.32
C ILE A 213 -0.41 5.02 -11.00
N PRO A 214 0.25 4.39 -11.99
CA PRO A 214 1.59 3.85 -11.83
C PRO A 214 2.61 4.93 -11.48
N GLY A 215 3.61 4.59 -10.67
CA GLY A 215 4.75 5.48 -10.42
C GLY A 215 5.60 5.72 -11.67
N LEU A 216 6.36 6.83 -11.71
CA LEU A 216 7.19 7.23 -12.86
C LEU A 216 8.20 6.18 -13.33
N HIS A 217 8.58 5.25 -12.44
CA HIS A 217 9.54 4.19 -12.66
C HIS A 217 8.94 2.96 -13.37
N ILE A 218 7.62 2.92 -13.60
CA ILE A 218 6.91 1.84 -14.29
C ILE A 218 6.74 2.21 -15.78
N LEU A 219 7.10 1.27 -16.65
CA LEU A 219 6.85 1.36 -18.10
C LEU A 219 5.64 0.48 -18.47
N ASP A 220 5.03 0.75 -19.62
CA ASP A 220 3.98 -0.03 -20.26
C ASP A 220 4.56 -0.66 -21.54
N PHE A 221 4.79 -1.97 -21.52
CA PHE A 221 5.39 -2.69 -22.65
C PHE A 221 4.38 -3.06 -23.73
N ASP A 222 3.07 -2.93 -23.44
CA ASP A 222 2.01 -3.18 -24.41
C ASP A 222 1.80 -1.99 -25.37
N ILE A 223 2.32 -0.81 -25.04
CA ILE A 223 2.28 0.38 -25.90
C ILE A 223 3.70 0.91 -26.09
N ARG A 224 4.12 1.06 -27.35
CA ARG A 224 5.42 1.60 -27.73
C ARG A 224 5.27 2.85 -28.58
N VAL A 225 6.15 3.82 -28.36
CA VAL A 225 6.31 5.00 -29.21
C VAL A 225 7.76 5.05 -29.63
N ASP A 226 8.00 5.10 -30.94
CA ASP A 226 9.34 5.02 -31.55
C ASP A 226 10.13 3.79 -31.06
N GLY A 227 9.44 2.64 -31.02
CA GLY A 227 10.01 1.35 -30.60
C GLY A 227 10.28 1.20 -29.10
N ARG A 228 10.05 2.23 -28.27
CA ARG A 228 10.31 2.18 -26.82
C ARG A 228 9.03 2.10 -26.00
N PRO A 229 8.98 1.30 -24.91
CA PRO A 229 7.82 1.23 -24.00
C PRO A 229 7.44 2.62 -23.49
N VAL A 230 6.15 2.91 -23.37
CA VAL A 230 5.65 4.20 -22.88
C VAL A 230 5.72 4.25 -21.34
N PRO A 231 6.03 5.39 -20.69
CA PRO A 231 5.82 5.53 -19.24
C PRO A 231 4.37 5.22 -18.84
N ALA A 232 4.16 4.23 -17.97
CA ALA A 232 2.81 3.72 -17.65
C ALA A 232 1.90 4.78 -16.99
N VAL A 233 2.49 5.78 -16.34
CA VAL A 233 1.77 6.95 -15.82
C VAL A 233 0.97 7.67 -16.93
N ILE A 234 1.53 7.77 -18.15
CA ILE A 234 0.88 8.44 -19.28
C ILE A 234 -0.28 7.59 -19.80
N THR A 235 -0.05 6.29 -20.01
CA THR A 235 -1.10 5.39 -20.52
C THR A 235 -2.27 5.32 -19.54
N SER A 236 -1.98 5.21 -18.24
CA SER A 236 -2.99 5.21 -17.17
C SER A 236 -3.80 6.50 -17.14
N ILE A 237 -3.16 7.67 -17.06
CA ILE A 237 -3.85 8.98 -17.02
C ILE A 237 -4.72 9.17 -18.25
N VAL A 238 -4.21 8.92 -19.46
CA VAL A 238 -4.95 9.18 -20.69
C VAL A 238 -6.13 8.23 -20.81
N ILE A 239 -5.91 6.91 -20.69
CA ILE A 239 -6.97 5.92 -20.86
C ILE A 239 -8.06 6.14 -19.80
N TYR A 240 -7.69 6.36 -18.54
CA TYR A 240 -8.66 6.59 -17.49
C TYR A 240 -9.47 7.88 -17.72
N THR A 241 -8.80 9.00 -17.97
CA THR A 241 -9.47 10.30 -18.11
C THR A 241 -10.39 10.30 -19.33
N VAL A 242 -9.88 9.90 -20.49
CA VAL A 242 -10.60 10.00 -21.77
C VAL A 242 -11.81 9.07 -21.82
N ASN A 243 -11.74 7.90 -21.17
CA ASN A 243 -12.86 6.96 -21.18
C ASN A 243 -13.92 7.23 -20.09
N ASN A 244 -13.58 7.96 -19.02
CA ASN A 244 -14.44 8.02 -17.82
C ASN A 244 -14.89 9.43 -17.42
N TYR A 245 -14.24 10.50 -17.91
CA TYR A 245 -14.49 11.87 -17.46
C TYR A 245 -15.99 12.24 -17.51
N ASP A 246 -16.66 12.09 -18.66
CA ASP A 246 -18.06 12.53 -18.80
C ASP A 246 -19.02 11.74 -17.91
N GLN A 247 -18.79 10.43 -17.71
CA GLN A 247 -19.62 9.61 -16.82
C GLN A 247 -19.45 10.01 -15.35
N LEU A 248 -18.22 10.33 -14.92
CA LEU A 248 -17.93 10.83 -13.58
C LEU A 248 -18.56 12.22 -13.36
N LYS A 249 -18.43 13.12 -14.33
CA LYS A 249 -19.04 14.45 -14.27
C LYS A 249 -20.57 14.39 -14.22
N LYS A 250 -21.20 13.50 -14.97
CA LYS A 250 -22.67 13.34 -15.01
C LYS A 250 -23.27 13.01 -13.65
N VAL A 251 -22.52 12.34 -12.78
CA VAL A 251 -22.96 11.99 -11.41
C VAL A 251 -22.45 12.97 -10.35
N GLY A 252 -21.92 14.12 -10.75
CA GLY A 252 -21.43 15.16 -9.83
C GLY A 252 -20.04 14.90 -9.24
N SER A 253 -19.30 13.92 -9.76
CA SER A 253 -17.92 13.61 -9.37
C SER A 253 -16.92 14.17 -10.40
N GLY A 254 -15.69 13.65 -10.42
CA GLY A 254 -14.62 14.10 -11.30
C GLY A 254 -13.51 13.05 -11.45
N VAL A 255 -12.47 13.41 -12.18
CA VAL A 255 -11.28 12.56 -12.36
C VAL A 255 -10.29 12.88 -11.26
N TYR A 256 -10.05 11.89 -10.39
CA TYR A 256 -9.20 12.01 -9.22
C TYR A 256 -8.12 10.94 -9.24
N PHE A 257 -6.87 11.33 -8.95
CA PHE A 257 -5.75 10.39 -8.95
C PHE A 257 -5.08 10.27 -7.58
N TYR A 258 -4.74 9.05 -7.19
CA TYR A 258 -3.71 8.82 -6.18
C TYR A 258 -2.35 8.72 -6.88
N VAL A 259 -1.38 9.55 -6.47
CA VAL A 259 -0.05 9.65 -7.07
C VAL A 259 1.00 9.02 -6.14
N PRO A 260 1.58 7.86 -6.50
CA PRO A 260 2.51 7.13 -5.64
C PRO A 260 3.97 7.50 -5.85
N LYS A 261 4.79 7.23 -4.83
CA LYS A 261 6.27 7.12 -4.89
C LYS A 261 6.99 8.30 -5.58
N VAL A 262 6.49 9.52 -5.38
CA VAL A 262 7.20 10.76 -5.77
C VAL A 262 8.23 11.11 -4.69
N GLN A 263 9.44 11.47 -5.10
CA GLN A 263 10.61 11.70 -4.24
C GLN A 263 11.15 13.14 -4.33
N THR A 264 10.91 13.87 -5.44
CA THR A 264 11.55 15.17 -5.69
C THR A 264 10.59 16.19 -6.36
N PRO A 265 10.89 17.50 -6.28
CA PRO A 265 10.12 18.54 -6.97
C PRO A 265 10.04 18.36 -8.47
N ASP A 266 11.12 17.92 -9.11
CA ASP A 266 11.17 17.73 -10.56
C ASP A 266 10.18 16.65 -11.02
N GLU A 267 10.02 15.59 -10.23
CA GLU A 267 9.03 14.55 -10.51
C GLU A 267 7.60 15.06 -10.34
N ALA A 268 7.36 15.84 -9.27
CA ALA A 268 6.08 16.50 -9.08
C ALA A 268 5.75 17.45 -10.25
N LEU A 269 6.75 18.19 -10.74
CA LEU A 269 6.63 19.10 -11.88
C LEU A 269 6.30 18.37 -13.17
N VAL A 270 6.94 17.23 -13.43
CA VAL A 270 6.62 16.39 -14.60
C VAL A 270 5.17 15.93 -14.56
N ILE A 271 4.70 15.45 -13.40
CA ILE A 271 3.31 15.00 -13.24
C ILE A 271 2.34 16.17 -13.39
N GLU A 272 2.64 17.34 -12.80
CA GLU A 272 1.81 18.54 -12.97
C GLU A 272 1.68 18.93 -14.43
N LYS A 273 2.79 18.97 -15.18
CA LYS A 273 2.79 19.29 -16.61
C LYS A 273 1.97 18.29 -17.43
N ILE A 274 2.07 16.99 -17.16
CA ILE A 274 1.25 15.96 -17.82
C ILE A 274 -0.24 16.21 -17.57
N LEU A 275 -0.64 16.42 -16.32
CA LEU A 275 -2.04 16.65 -15.96
C LEU A 275 -2.58 17.95 -16.57
N ARG A 276 -1.78 19.01 -16.57
CA ARG A 276 -2.12 20.27 -17.23
C ARG A 276 -2.31 20.08 -18.73
N ARG A 277 -1.43 19.32 -19.37
CA ARG A 277 -1.50 19.04 -20.79
C ARG A 277 -2.77 18.27 -21.14
N VAL A 278 -3.16 17.28 -20.32
CA VAL A 278 -4.44 16.58 -20.47
C VAL A 278 -5.62 17.54 -20.31
N GLU A 279 -5.62 18.40 -19.29
CA GLU A 279 -6.66 19.43 -19.14
C GLU A 279 -6.78 20.33 -20.37
N ASP A 280 -5.65 20.78 -20.93
CA ASP A 280 -5.63 21.67 -22.10
C ASP A 280 -6.21 20.99 -23.35
N GLU A 281 -5.85 19.74 -23.60
CA GLU A 281 -6.36 18.95 -24.73
C GLU A 281 -7.86 18.70 -24.59
N LEU A 282 -8.32 18.39 -23.38
CA LEU A 282 -9.73 18.14 -23.06
C LEU A 282 -10.55 19.43 -22.83
N GLY A 283 -9.91 20.61 -22.78
CA GLY A 283 -10.57 21.89 -22.52
C GLY A 283 -11.13 22.01 -21.10
N LEU A 284 -10.52 21.34 -20.13
CA LEU A 284 -10.89 21.40 -18.72
C LEU A 284 -10.33 22.68 -18.07
N LYS A 285 -10.91 23.06 -16.92
CA LYS A 285 -10.30 24.14 -16.12
C LYS A 285 -9.02 23.64 -15.46
N ARG A 286 -8.07 24.56 -15.27
CA ARG A 286 -6.81 24.24 -14.58
C ARG A 286 -7.09 23.74 -13.15
N GLY A 287 -6.59 22.56 -12.82
CA GLY A 287 -6.80 21.92 -11.52
C GLY A 287 -8.16 21.24 -11.37
N GLU A 288 -8.92 21.04 -12.46
CA GLU A 288 -10.17 20.29 -12.43
C GLU A 288 -9.94 18.79 -12.18
N ILE A 289 -8.83 18.25 -12.71
CA ILE A 289 -8.34 16.94 -12.29
C ILE A 289 -7.68 17.11 -10.91
N LYS A 290 -8.16 16.37 -9.90
CA LYS A 290 -7.65 16.45 -8.51
C LYS A 290 -6.69 15.30 -8.20
N ILE A 291 -5.79 15.52 -7.25
CA ILE A 291 -4.84 14.50 -6.81
C ILE A 291 -4.81 14.32 -5.30
N ALA A 292 -4.54 13.10 -4.89
CA ALA A 292 -4.12 12.69 -3.58
C ALA A 292 -2.66 12.20 -3.66
N MET A 293 -1.77 12.74 -2.84
CA MET A 293 -0.38 12.32 -2.77
C MET A 293 -0.25 11.11 -1.84
N LEU A 294 0.52 10.09 -2.20
CA LEU A 294 1.08 9.16 -1.22
C LEU A 294 2.42 9.74 -0.76
N TYR A 295 2.47 10.30 0.44
CA TYR A 295 3.73 10.76 1.02
C TYR A 295 4.49 9.57 1.61
N GLU A 296 4.97 8.68 0.75
CA GLU A 296 5.51 7.38 1.15
C GLU A 296 6.99 7.19 0.80
N GLU A 297 7.67 8.26 0.38
CA GLU A 297 9.10 8.26 0.14
C GLU A 297 9.77 9.27 1.07
N ALA A 298 10.77 8.83 1.83
CA ALA A 298 11.48 9.64 2.82
C ALA A 298 12.05 10.92 2.20
N ARG A 299 12.61 10.80 1.00
CA ARG A 299 13.20 11.90 0.24
C ARG A 299 12.17 12.99 -0.13
N ALA A 300 10.90 12.64 -0.33
CA ALA A 300 9.83 13.61 -0.58
C ALA A 300 9.65 14.57 0.59
N GLY A 301 9.89 14.11 1.83
CA GLY A 301 9.78 14.93 3.04
C GLY A 301 10.74 16.13 3.05
N LEU A 302 11.91 15.99 2.42
CA LEU A 302 12.90 17.07 2.28
C LEU A 302 12.38 18.22 1.40
N TYR A 303 11.43 17.92 0.51
CA TYR A 303 10.91 18.86 -0.47
C TYR A 303 9.39 19.07 -0.36
N LEU A 304 8.76 18.61 0.73
CA LEU A 304 7.29 18.56 0.85
C LEU A 304 6.61 19.92 0.62
N PRO A 305 7.11 21.07 1.15
CA PRO A 305 6.55 22.38 0.84
C PRO A 305 6.61 22.73 -0.66
N VAL A 306 7.69 22.34 -1.33
CA VAL A 306 7.89 22.60 -2.77
C VAL A 306 6.98 21.72 -3.61
N ILE A 307 6.85 20.43 -3.27
CA ILE A 307 5.93 19.51 -3.94
C ILE A 307 4.48 20.01 -3.82
N PHE A 308 4.06 20.45 -2.62
CA PHE A 308 2.73 21.03 -2.40
C PHE A 308 2.55 22.31 -3.19
N TRP A 309 3.57 23.18 -3.27
CA TRP A 309 3.53 24.39 -4.07
C TRP A 309 3.38 24.08 -5.57
N ILE A 310 4.07 23.07 -6.08
CA ILE A 310 3.94 22.64 -7.50
C ILE A 310 2.54 22.10 -7.78
N TRP A 311 1.98 21.27 -6.89
CA TRP A 311 0.66 20.67 -7.05
C TRP A 311 -0.50 21.50 -6.48
N ARG A 312 -0.25 22.76 -6.16
CA ARG A 312 -1.19 23.61 -5.41
C ARG A 312 -2.56 23.76 -6.06
N GLU A 313 -2.67 23.57 -7.36
CA GLU A 313 -3.94 23.73 -8.07
C GLU A 313 -4.90 22.55 -7.89
N ARG A 314 -4.39 21.39 -7.47
CA ARG A 314 -5.12 20.12 -7.52
C ARG A 314 -4.91 19.17 -6.34
N LEU A 315 -3.90 19.39 -5.48
CA LEU A 315 -3.65 18.52 -4.33
C LEU A 315 -4.74 18.69 -3.27
N VAL A 316 -5.46 17.62 -2.96
CA VAL A 316 -6.56 17.63 -1.97
C VAL A 316 -6.28 16.77 -0.75
N LYS A 317 -5.38 15.78 -0.87
CA LYS A 317 -5.10 14.79 0.17
C LYS A 317 -3.61 14.44 0.16
N SER A 318 -3.04 14.16 1.31
CA SER A 318 -1.70 13.56 1.44
C SER A 318 -1.75 12.40 2.43
N ASN A 319 -1.50 11.19 1.94
CA ASN A 319 -1.59 9.94 2.69
C ASN A 319 -0.28 9.60 3.39
N ASN A 320 -0.37 9.10 4.62
CA ASN A 320 0.76 8.52 5.34
C ASN A 320 0.86 6.99 5.14
N GLY A 321 1.91 6.51 4.45
CA GLY A 321 2.23 5.09 4.30
C GLY A 321 3.21 4.59 5.39
N ARG A 322 3.16 3.30 5.73
CA ARG A 322 4.13 2.68 6.65
C ARG A 322 5.28 1.99 5.92
N TRP A 323 4.97 1.00 5.07
CA TRP A 323 5.97 0.11 4.50
C TRP A 323 6.86 0.78 3.45
N ASP A 324 6.29 1.51 2.50
CA ASP A 324 7.09 2.24 1.52
C ASP A 324 7.94 3.34 2.18
N TYR A 325 7.39 4.07 3.17
CA TYR A 325 8.14 5.13 3.87
C TYR A 325 9.33 4.57 4.65
N LEU A 326 9.12 3.50 5.43
CA LEU A 326 10.22 2.82 6.12
C LEU A 326 11.20 2.19 5.13
N GLY A 327 10.72 1.63 4.01
CA GLY A 327 11.58 1.07 2.97
C GLY A 327 12.49 2.14 2.36
N SER A 328 11.94 3.32 2.10
CA SER A 328 12.64 4.51 1.62
C SER A 328 13.67 5.03 2.64
N LEU A 329 13.36 4.97 3.94
CA LEU A 329 14.32 5.31 5.00
C LEU A 329 15.49 4.31 5.06
N ILE A 330 15.22 3.01 4.97
CA ILE A 330 16.28 2.00 4.96
C ILE A 330 17.14 2.16 3.68
N GLU A 331 16.52 2.46 2.54
CA GLU A 331 17.23 2.77 1.29
C GLU A 331 18.14 3.99 1.40
N MET A 332 17.66 5.06 2.03
CA MET A 332 18.44 6.27 2.29
C MET A 332 19.72 5.95 3.08
N TRP A 333 19.61 5.09 4.10
CA TRP A 333 20.68 4.73 5.01
C TRP A 333 21.45 3.46 4.65
N LYS A 334 21.12 2.80 3.53
CA LYS A 334 21.58 1.44 3.18
C LYS A 334 23.08 1.23 3.20
N ASP A 335 23.88 2.29 3.10
CA ASP A 335 25.35 2.24 3.06
C ASP A 335 26.02 2.67 4.38
N GLU A 336 25.26 3.23 5.33
CA GLU A 336 25.78 3.87 6.54
C GLU A 336 25.20 3.30 7.85
N ALA A 337 23.96 2.80 7.82
CA ALA A 337 23.30 2.26 9.01
C ALA A 337 22.38 1.08 8.68
N VAL A 338 22.20 0.22 9.68
CA VAL A 338 21.25 -0.89 9.67
C VAL A 338 20.12 -0.55 10.63
N TYR A 339 18.89 -0.56 10.14
CA TYR A 339 17.71 -0.34 10.97
C TYR A 339 17.45 -1.55 11.87
N PRO A 340 16.82 -1.35 13.06
CA PRO A 340 16.22 -2.46 13.78
C PRO A 340 15.07 -3.05 12.97
N ASP A 341 14.49 -4.15 13.46
CA ASP A 341 13.39 -4.81 12.76
C ASP A 341 12.25 -3.83 12.40
N PRO A 342 11.91 -3.69 11.10
CA PRO A 342 10.88 -2.76 10.63
C PRO A 342 9.48 -3.10 11.15
N GLN A 343 9.21 -4.35 11.52
CA GLN A 343 7.92 -4.76 12.09
C GLN A 343 7.66 -4.07 13.45
N ASN A 344 8.72 -3.79 14.21
CA ASN A 344 8.65 -3.11 15.50
C ASN A 344 8.56 -1.57 15.38
N ILE A 345 8.82 -1.00 14.20
CA ILE A 345 8.65 0.43 13.94
C ILE A 345 7.21 0.70 13.50
N THR A 346 6.30 0.79 14.48
CA THR A 346 4.87 1.06 14.24
C THR A 346 4.60 2.56 14.05
N MET A 347 3.36 2.92 13.69
CA MET A 347 2.95 4.33 13.55
C MET A 347 2.98 5.13 14.88
N THR A 348 3.22 4.46 16.02
CA THR A 348 3.43 5.11 17.33
C THR A 348 4.90 5.38 17.64
N HIS A 349 5.84 4.87 16.83
CA HIS A 349 7.27 5.11 17.01
C HIS A 349 7.58 6.61 16.80
N PRO A 350 8.51 7.24 17.57
CA PRO A 350 8.80 8.67 17.46
C PRO A 350 9.03 9.19 16.03
N ILE A 351 9.80 8.48 15.21
CA ILE A 351 10.04 8.84 13.79
C ILE A 351 8.73 8.86 12.97
N MET A 352 7.82 7.92 13.22
CA MET A 352 6.53 7.83 12.53
C MET A 352 5.53 8.84 13.06
N MET A 353 5.62 9.22 14.34
CA MET A 353 4.82 10.30 14.91
C MET A 353 5.24 11.66 14.34
N ALA A 354 6.54 11.92 14.19
CA ALA A 354 7.06 13.13 13.53
C ALA A 354 6.59 13.20 12.07
N TYR A 355 6.69 12.09 11.34
CA TYR A 355 6.21 11.95 9.96
C TYR A 355 4.72 12.29 9.79
N GLN A 356 3.84 11.76 10.64
CA GLN A 356 2.40 12.06 10.60
C GLN A 356 2.11 13.51 10.96
N LYS A 357 2.75 14.05 12.01
CA LYS A 357 2.57 15.44 12.43
C LYS A 357 3.06 16.43 11.39
N TYR A 358 4.20 16.15 10.74
CA TYR A 358 4.74 16.99 9.67
C TYR A 358 3.78 17.04 8.47
N ASN A 359 3.26 15.89 8.03
CA ASN A 359 2.25 15.83 6.97
C ASN A 359 0.98 16.59 7.34
N ALA A 360 0.48 16.41 8.58
CA ALA A 360 -0.72 17.08 9.06
C ALA A 360 -0.57 18.60 9.12
N LEU A 361 0.56 19.07 9.65
CA LEU A 361 0.84 20.50 9.72
C LEU A 361 0.97 21.12 8.33
N LEU A 362 1.66 20.48 7.39
CA LEU A 362 1.77 21.00 6.03
C LEU A 362 0.43 21.01 5.29
N CYS A 363 -0.39 19.96 5.44
CA CYS A 363 -1.74 19.93 4.90
C CYS A 363 -2.62 21.04 5.49
N LEU A 364 -2.51 21.31 6.79
CA LEU A 364 -3.21 22.42 7.44
C LEU A 364 -2.75 23.78 6.86
N MET A 365 -1.44 24.03 6.86
CA MET A 365 -0.88 25.30 6.40
C MET A 365 -1.21 25.59 4.93
N ALA A 366 -1.09 24.58 4.06
CA ALA A 366 -1.32 24.72 2.63
C ALA A 366 -2.82 24.67 2.29
N GLY A 367 -3.60 23.86 3.00
CA GLY A 367 -5.00 23.55 2.69
C GLY A 367 -6.00 24.66 3.02
N LEU A 368 -5.59 25.71 3.73
CA LEU A 368 -6.42 26.88 4.00
C LEU A 368 -6.62 27.69 2.72
N ASP A 369 -7.88 27.96 2.36
CA ASP A 369 -8.21 28.93 1.33
C ASP A 369 -8.10 30.38 1.86
N ARG A 370 -8.47 31.34 1.01
CA ARG A 370 -8.33 32.77 1.31
C ARG A 370 -9.23 33.20 2.46
N GLU A 371 -10.36 32.52 2.62
CA GLU A 371 -11.33 32.67 3.69
C GLU A 371 -10.97 31.85 4.94
N GLY A 372 -9.86 31.10 4.89
CA GLY A 372 -9.35 30.29 5.97
C GLY A 372 -10.11 28.97 6.14
N LYS A 373 -10.89 28.49 5.18
CA LYS A 373 -11.51 27.16 5.22
C LYS A 373 -10.54 26.11 4.68
N LEU A 374 -10.58 24.92 5.27
CA LEU A 374 -9.75 23.80 4.83
C LEU A 374 -10.36 23.07 3.63
N ASN A 375 -9.61 23.03 2.54
CA ASN A 375 -9.94 22.28 1.32
C ASN A 375 -9.00 21.08 1.09
N ALA A 376 -8.02 20.87 1.96
CA ALA A 376 -7.16 19.69 1.95
C ALA A 376 -6.92 19.17 3.37
N ALA A 377 -6.61 17.89 3.48
CA ALA A 377 -6.30 17.26 4.77
C ALA A 377 -5.41 16.02 4.58
N PRO A 378 -4.67 15.60 5.61
CA PRO A 378 -3.96 14.33 5.56
C PRO A 378 -4.93 13.14 5.64
N VAL A 379 -4.52 12.01 5.08
CA VAL A 379 -5.22 10.72 5.15
C VAL A 379 -4.35 9.73 5.94
N GLY A 380 -4.98 9.00 6.85
CA GLY A 380 -4.32 8.00 7.69
C GLY A 380 -3.83 6.78 6.91
N GLY A 381 -3.01 5.95 7.55
CA GLY A 381 -2.36 4.82 6.91
C GLY A 381 -3.22 3.57 6.80
N MET A 382 -2.66 2.54 6.16
CA MET A 382 -3.34 1.28 5.91
C MET A 382 -3.58 0.45 7.19
N ALA A 383 -4.83 0.06 7.44
CA ALA A 383 -5.16 -1.06 8.32
C ALA A 383 -5.42 -2.34 7.50
N ALA A 384 -4.35 -3.10 7.24
CA ALA A 384 -4.35 -4.23 6.30
C ALA A 384 -4.84 -5.58 6.86
N VAL A 385 -5.23 -5.66 8.14
CA VAL A 385 -5.64 -6.93 8.74
C VAL A 385 -6.90 -7.46 8.06
N MET A 386 -6.89 -8.75 7.73
CA MET A 386 -8.03 -9.50 7.24
C MET A 386 -8.62 -10.36 8.35
N LEU A 387 -9.95 -10.47 8.38
CA LEU A 387 -10.63 -11.39 9.26
C LEU A 387 -10.51 -12.83 8.75
N TYR A 388 -10.24 -13.76 9.65
CA TYR A 388 -10.30 -15.19 9.33
C TYR A 388 -11.75 -15.62 9.17
N ARG A 389 -11.99 -16.51 8.20
CA ARG A 389 -13.31 -17.07 7.93
C ARG A 389 -13.68 -18.15 8.96
N PRO A 390 -14.98 -18.39 9.21
CA PRO A 390 -15.41 -19.42 10.17
C PRO A 390 -14.95 -20.84 9.82
N ASP A 391 -14.69 -21.13 8.54
CA ASP A 391 -14.23 -22.42 8.02
C ASP A 391 -12.69 -22.53 7.97
N ASP A 392 -11.96 -21.64 8.66
CA ASP A 392 -10.52 -21.75 8.83
C ASP A 392 -10.15 -23.06 9.55
N PRO A 393 -9.29 -23.92 8.99
CA PRO A 393 -8.99 -25.25 9.54
C PRO A 393 -8.31 -25.18 10.92
N TYR A 394 -7.71 -24.04 11.24
CA TYR A 394 -7.08 -23.76 12.53
C TYR A 394 -7.98 -22.95 13.47
N GLN A 395 -9.24 -22.69 13.08
CA GLN A 395 -10.25 -21.93 13.83
C GLN A 395 -9.79 -20.52 14.24
N ARG A 396 -8.89 -19.90 13.46
CA ARG A 396 -8.26 -18.61 13.81
C ARG A 396 -9.22 -17.42 13.78
N ASN A 397 -10.45 -17.60 13.28
CA ASN A 397 -11.54 -16.62 13.39
C ASN A 397 -11.83 -16.20 14.82
N ARG A 398 -11.49 -17.03 15.81
CA ARG A 398 -11.55 -16.64 17.23
C ARG A 398 -10.70 -15.40 17.56
N TYR A 399 -9.63 -15.12 16.80
CA TYR A 399 -8.78 -13.95 17.00
C TYR A 399 -9.27 -12.68 16.28
N ASN A 400 -10.40 -12.73 15.55
CA ASN A 400 -10.94 -11.58 14.83
C ASN A 400 -11.25 -10.39 15.75
N ALA A 401 -11.59 -10.64 17.02
CA ALA A 401 -11.80 -9.58 18.01
C ALA A 401 -10.56 -8.69 18.20
N ARG A 402 -9.34 -9.26 18.12
CA ARG A 402 -8.09 -8.49 18.22
C ARG A 402 -7.94 -7.55 17.03
N ALA A 403 -8.24 -8.04 15.82
CA ALA A 403 -8.19 -7.24 14.60
C ALA A 403 -9.18 -6.06 14.66
N LEU A 404 -10.42 -6.32 15.10
CA LEU A 404 -11.44 -5.28 15.25
C LEU A 404 -11.06 -4.21 16.28
N ARG A 405 -10.47 -4.61 17.42
CA ARG A 405 -9.97 -3.64 18.41
C ARG A 405 -8.78 -2.84 17.86
N ALA A 406 -7.86 -3.49 17.17
CA ALA A 406 -6.66 -2.86 16.62
C ALA A 406 -6.99 -1.76 15.60
N ILE A 407 -7.90 -2.01 14.65
CA ILE A 407 -8.30 -0.97 13.68
C ILE A 407 -8.98 0.21 14.39
N TRP A 408 -9.85 -0.05 15.36
CA TRP A 408 -10.51 1.03 16.10
C TRP A 408 -9.50 1.93 16.83
N LEU A 409 -8.53 1.34 17.53
CA LEU A 409 -7.48 2.09 18.22
C LEU A 409 -6.61 2.88 17.25
N ASP A 410 -6.24 2.27 16.14
CA ASP A 410 -5.37 2.90 15.14
C ASP A 410 -6.06 4.10 14.50
N LYS A 411 -7.34 3.97 14.14
CA LYS A 411 -8.10 5.07 13.52
C LYS A 411 -8.46 6.17 14.51
N LEU A 412 -8.71 5.82 15.77
CA LEU A 412 -8.83 6.81 16.85
C LEU A 412 -7.51 7.56 17.05
N ARG A 413 -6.37 6.86 17.10
CA ARG A 413 -5.04 7.48 17.24
C ARG A 413 -4.78 8.49 16.12
N GLU A 414 -4.99 8.10 14.86
CA GLU A 414 -4.83 9.00 13.71
C GLU A 414 -5.71 10.25 13.82
N ARG A 415 -6.99 10.03 14.17
CA ARG A 415 -7.97 11.09 14.41
C ARG A 415 -7.50 12.10 15.46
N LEU A 416 -7.01 11.61 16.61
CA LEU A 416 -6.53 12.47 17.70
C LEU A 416 -5.23 13.21 17.35
N ILE A 417 -4.33 12.61 16.58
CA ILE A 417 -3.15 13.31 16.04
C ILE A 417 -3.57 14.49 15.15
N GLY A 418 -4.69 14.36 14.45
CA GLY A 418 -5.27 15.38 13.57
C GLY A 418 -5.98 16.53 14.27
N LEU A 419 -6.19 16.46 15.58
CA LEU A 419 -6.74 17.57 16.36
C LEU A 419 -5.63 18.59 16.62
N ILE A 420 -5.62 19.68 15.85
CA ILE A 420 -4.64 20.75 15.97
C ILE A 420 -5.34 22.02 16.43
N PHE A 421 -4.94 22.56 17.58
CA PHE A 421 -5.48 23.80 18.12
C PHE A 421 -4.48 24.94 17.94
N VAL A 422 -4.82 25.91 17.08
CA VAL A 422 -4.03 27.12 16.88
C VAL A 422 -4.52 28.17 17.87
N THR A 423 -3.73 28.47 18.90
CA THR A 423 -4.12 29.33 20.02
C THR A 423 -3.83 30.80 19.75
N GLU A 424 -4.66 31.68 20.33
CA GLU A 424 -4.43 33.13 20.41
C GLU A 424 -3.83 33.55 21.76
N GLU A 425 -3.71 32.62 22.70
CA GLU A 425 -3.22 32.82 24.05
C GLU A 425 -1.92 32.05 24.29
N ALA A 426 -1.13 32.48 25.28
CA ALA A 426 0.12 31.85 25.68
C ALA A 426 -0.12 30.57 26.52
N VAL A 427 -0.79 29.58 25.93
CA VAL A 427 -1.06 28.26 26.52
C VAL A 427 -0.25 27.18 25.80
N SER A 428 0.23 26.19 26.56
CA SER A 428 1.01 25.06 26.03
C SER A 428 0.26 23.74 26.02
N LYS A 429 -0.78 23.60 26.84
CA LYS A 429 -1.66 22.42 26.91
C LYS A 429 -3.09 22.86 27.20
N VAL A 430 -4.03 22.27 26.48
CA VAL A 430 -5.47 22.48 26.66
C VAL A 430 -6.21 21.17 26.40
N THR A 431 -7.38 20.98 27.01
CA THR A 431 -8.23 19.84 26.70
C THR A 431 -9.18 20.16 25.55
N LEU A 432 -9.61 19.13 24.81
CA LEU A 432 -10.66 19.29 23.79
C LEU A 432 -11.94 19.88 24.41
N LYS A 433 -12.27 19.49 25.64
CA LYS A 433 -13.41 20.02 26.38
C LYS A 433 -13.31 21.53 26.59
N ASP A 434 -12.15 22.03 27.04
CA ASP A 434 -11.96 23.46 27.29
C ASP A 434 -12.07 24.29 26.01
N ILE A 435 -11.62 23.73 24.87
CA ILE A 435 -11.77 24.35 23.55
C ILE A 435 -13.25 24.41 23.14
N LEU A 436 -13.98 23.29 23.25
CA LEU A 436 -15.40 23.23 22.86
C LEU A 436 -16.29 24.10 23.77
N GLU A 437 -15.93 24.25 25.05
CA GLU A 437 -16.61 25.14 26.00
C GLU A 437 -16.21 26.63 25.84
N GLY A 438 -15.25 26.95 24.96
CA GLY A 438 -14.81 28.32 24.70
C GLY A 438 -14.01 28.95 25.84
N LYS A 439 -13.39 28.15 26.71
CA LYS A 439 -12.55 28.63 27.82
C LYS A 439 -11.19 29.16 27.38
N VAL A 440 -10.75 28.80 26.18
CA VAL A 440 -9.49 29.23 25.56
C VAL A 440 -9.77 29.77 24.16
N LYS A 441 -9.11 30.88 23.78
CA LYS A 441 -9.26 31.46 22.45
C LYS A 441 -8.32 30.84 21.43
N GLY A 442 -8.86 30.56 20.27
CA GLY A 442 -8.12 30.00 19.14
C GLY A 442 -9.03 29.22 18.21
N ARG A 443 -8.41 28.45 17.32
CA ARG A 443 -9.11 27.68 16.29
C ARG A 443 -8.67 26.22 16.31
N LEU A 444 -9.66 25.34 16.48
CA LEU A 444 -9.48 23.89 16.36
C LEU A 444 -9.65 23.45 14.91
N TYR A 445 -8.70 22.64 14.45
CA TYR A 445 -8.74 21.94 13.19
C TYR A 445 -8.85 20.44 13.43
N ASP A 446 -9.67 19.80 12.62
CA ASP A 446 -10.13 18.43 12.81
C ASP A 446 -9.73 17.56 11.62
N LEU A 447 -8.44 17.22 11.55
CA LEU A 447 -7.82 16.52 10.43
C LEU A 447 -7.95 14.99 10.57
N PHE A 448 -7.33 14.24 9.65
CA PHE A 448 -7.36 12.76 9.61
C PHE A 448 -8.77 12.17 9.72
N ARG A 449 -9.73 12.78 9.02
CA ARG A 449 -11.13 12.28 8.91
C ARG A 449 -11.25 11.07 7.99
N GLN A 450 -10.20 10.76 7.24
CA GLN A 450 -10.12 9.63 6.31
C GLN A 450 -8.86 8.80 6.57
N SER A 451 -8.94 7.49 6.31
CA SER A 451 -7.84 6.55 6.52
C SER A 451 -8.04 5.27 5.71
N TRP A 452 -7.00 4.49 5.47
CA TRP A 452 -7.04 3.34 4.55
C TRP A 452 -7.45 2.01 5.21
N VAL A 453 -8.13 1.17 4.42
CA VAL A 453 -8.50 -0.20 4.77
C VAL A 453 -8.33 -1.14 3.57
N ALA A 454 -7.98 -2.40 3.82
CA ALA A 454 -7.78 -3.40 2.77
C ALA A 454 -8.93 -4.42 2.61
N THR A 455 -9.94 -4.36 3.48
CA THR A 455 -11.02 -5.36 3.52
C THR A 455 -12.40 -4.71 3.53
N PRO A 456 -13.37 -5.25 2.76
CA PRO A 456 -14.75 -4.77 2.74
C PRO A 456 -15.62 -5.38 3.86
N GLU A 457 -15.07 -6.20 4.75
CA GLU A 457 -15.82 -6.87 5.82
C GLU A 457 -16.53 -5.86 6.73
N GLU A 458 -17.86 -5.96 6.82
CA GLU A 458 -18.72 -4.94 7.42
C GLU A 458 -18.35 -4.62 8.87
N SER A 459 -18.05 -5.63 9.69
CA SER A 459 -17.65 -5.43 11.08
C SER A 459 -16.33 -4.69 11.22
N TYR A 460 -15.38 -4.93 10.31
CA TYR A 460 -14.06 -4.30 10.32
C TYR A 460 -14.13 -2.86 9.81
N VAL A 461 -14.87 -2.64 8.71
CA VAL A 461 -15.15 -1.30 8.18
C VAL A 461 -15.89 -0.45 9.22
N LYS A 462 -16.90 -1.01 9.89
CA LYS A 462 -17.63 -0.32 10.97
C LYS A 462 -16.71 0.07 12.13
N ALA A 463 -15.83 -0.83 12.55
CA ALA A 463 -14.88 -0.57 13.63
C ALA A 463 -13.93 0.60 13.33
N GLY A 464 -13.40 0.68 12.11
CA GLY A 464 -12.53 1.80 11.71
C GLY A 464 -13.29 3.10 11.42
N ASN A 465 -14.52 3.03 10.90
CA ASN A 465 -15.34 4.21 10.62
C ASN A 465 -15.82 4.94 11.87
N GLU A 466 -16.08 4.21 12.96
CA GLU A 466 -16.65 4.80 14.18
C GLU A 466 -15.87 6.03 14.67
N PRO A 467 -14.55 5.98 14.94
CA PRO A 467 -13.80 7.17 15.37
C PRO A 467 -13.66 8.25 14.28
N LEU A 468 -13.63 7.89 13.00
CA LEU A 468 -13.45 8.84 11.89
C LEU A 468 -14.71 9.66 11.61
N LYS A 469 -15.89 9.05 11.77
CA LYS A 469 -17.19 9.66 11.53
C LYS A 469 -17.78 10.34 12.78
N ALA A 470 -17.28 10.04 13.98
CA ALA A 470 -17.72 10.67 15.21
C ALA A 470 -17.59 12.21 15.19
N SER A 471 -18.54 12.88 15.85
CA SER A 471 -18.45 14.30 16.20
C SER A 471 -17.36 14.52 17.26
N LEU A 472 -16.90 15.77 17.41
CA LEU A 472 -15.87 16.10 18.40
C LEU A 472 -16.36 15.85 19.83
N GLU A 473 -17.65 16.07 20.09
CA GLU A 473 -18.32 15.89 21.37
C GLU A 473 -18.38 14.41 21.78
N GLU A 474 -18.45 13.51 20.80
CA GLU A 474 -18.54 12.05 21.04
C GLU A 474 -17.19 11.41 21.34
N LEU A 475 -16.07 11.96 20.83
CA LEU A 475 -14.74 11.34 20.95
C LEU A 475 -14.35 11.07 22.41
N GLN A 476 -14.58 12.05 23.29
CA GLN A 476 -14.26 11.90 24.72
C GLN A 476 -15.13 10.83 25.39
N ALA A 477 -16.41 10.75 25.01
CA ALA A 477 -17.32 9.73 25.53
C ALA A 477 -16.91 8.32 25.07
N MET A 478 -16.45 8.18 23.82
CA MET A 478 -15.96 6.90 23.26
C MET A 478 -14.81 6.33 24.08
N ILE A 479 -13.79 7.14 24.39
CA ILE A 479 -12.63 6.67 25.16
C ILE A 479 -12.98 6.35 26.61
N ASN A 480 -14.03 6.97 27.16
CA ASN A 480 -14.50 6.82 28.53
C ASN A 480 -15.59 5.75 28.73
N ARG A 481 -16.00 5.03 27.67
CA ARG A 481 -16.92 3.89 27.80
C ARG A 481 -16.38 2.89 28.83
N PRO A 482 -17.26 2.17 29.57
CA PRO A 482 -16.83 1.08 30.43
C PRO A 482 -16.00 0.06 29.66
N VAL A 483 -14.94 -0.44 30.29
CA VAL A 483 -14.07 -1.42 29.65
C VAL A 483 -14.78 -2.78 29.58
N LYS A 484 -14.90 -3.32 28.38
CA LYS A 484 -15.52 -4.63 28.12
C LYS A 484 -14.49 -5.57 27.49
N TYR A 485 -14.65 -6.87 27.76
CA TYR A 485 -13.76 -7.89 27.23
C TYR A 485 -14.54 -8.99 26.53
N VAL A 486 -13.94 -9.54 25.48
CA VAL A 486 -14.29 -10.81 24.84
C VAL A 486 -13.21 -11.81 25.25
N GLU A 487 -13.62 -12.99 25.70
CA GLU A 487 -12.69 -14.05 26.11
C GLU A 487 -12.44 -15.02 24.96
N VAL A 488 -11.17 -15.24 24.62
CA VAL A 488 -10.74 -16.17 23.56
C VAL A 488 -9.55 -16.96 24.08
N ASP A 489 -9.67 -18.29 24.13
CA ASP A 489 -8.62 -19.18 24.65
C ASP A 489 -8.11 -18.76 26.05
N SER A 490 -9.01 -18.35 26.95
CA SER A 490 -8.70 -17.79 28.28
C SER A 490 -7.94 -16.45 28.28
N VAL A 491 -7.78 -15.81 27.11
CA VAL A 491 -7.21 -14.47 26.96
C VAL A 491 -8.33 -13.46 26.85
N LYS A 492 -8.32 -12.46 27.73
CA LYS A 492 -9.25 -11.31 27.69
C LYS A 492 -8.79 -10.32 26.63
N ILE A 493 -9.57 -10.16 25.57
CA ILE A 493 -9.34 -9.19 24.50
C ILE A 493 -10.34 -8.04 24.69
N PRO A 494 -9.90 -6.77 24.70
CA PRO A 494 -10.83 -5.66 24.79
C PRO A 494 -11.82 -5.67 23.62
N ALA A 495 -13.11 -5.51 23.91
CA ALA A 495 -14.14 -5.45 22.88
C ALA A 495 -13.98 -4.18 22.03
N VAL A 496 -14.44 -4.22 20.78
CA VAL A 496 -14.34 -3.05 19.88
C VAL A 496 -15.15 -1.85 20.40
N ASP A 497 -16.30 -2.09 21.04
CA ASP A 497 -17.17 -1.08 21.63
C ASP A 497 -16.74 -0.65 23.05
N SER A 498 -15.61 -1.16 23.55
CA SER A 498 -15.02 -0.80 24.84
C SER A 498 -14.36 0.58 24.80
N GLY A 499 -14.33 1.27 25.95
CA GLY A 499 -13.43 2.40 26.15
C GLY A 499 -11.97 1.95 26.21
N LEU A 500 -11.04 2.90 26.40
CA LEU A 500 -9.62 2.58 26.53
C LEU A 500 -9.35 1.82 27.83
N THR A 501 -8.69 0.67 27.71
CA THR A 501 -8.06 -0.04 28.84
C THR A 501 -6.94 0.79 29.45
N GLU A 502 -6.50 0.42 30.65
CA GLU A 502 -5.39 1.11 31.33
C GLU A 502 -4.11 1.12 30.49
N GLN A 503 -3.76 0.01 29.84
CA GLN A 503 -2.57 -0.06 28.98
C GLN A 503 -2.68 0.83 27.73
N GLU A 504 -3.86 0.88 27.12
CA GLU A 504 -4.13 1.76 25.97
C GLU A 504 -4.15 3.24 26.39
N ARG A 505 -4.67 3.57 27.59
CA ARG A 505 -4.62 4.92 28.16
C ARG A 505 -3.17 5.37 28.35
N GLN A 506 -2.34 4.54 28.97
CA GLN A 506 -0.93 4.83 29.15
C GLN A 506 -0.20 5.03 27.82
N LEU A 507 -0.54 4.25 26.79
CA LEU A 507 -0.02 4.48 25.44
C LEU A 507 -0.44 5.86 24.89
N PHE A 508 -1.72 6.20 24.96
CA PHE A 508 -2.24 7.47 24.45
C PHE A 508 -1.68 8.67 25.23
N GLN A 509 -1.44 8.53 26.54
CA GLN A 509 -0.76 9.52 27.37
C GLN A 509 0.70 9.72 26.93
N ARG A 510 1.45 8.63 26.72
CA ARG A 510 2.84 8.72 26.21
C ARG A 510 2.92 9.37 24.84
N LEU A 511 1.89 9.21 24.01
CA LEU A 511 1.80 9.86 22.70
C LEU A 511 1.34 11.32 22.78
N GLY A 512 0.92 11.79 23.96
CA GLY A 512 0.38 13.14 24.18
C GLY A 512 -0.99 13.37 23.56
N LEU A 513 -1.80 12.32 23.40
CA LEU A 513 -3.15 12.39 22.84
C LEU A 513 -4.22 12.59 23.91
N ILE A 514 -3.93 12.17 25.14
CA ILE A 514 -4.76 12.40 26.32
C ILE A 514 -3.88 12.80 27.52
N ASP A 515 -4.46 13.49 28.50
CA ASP A 515 -3.80 13.85 29.77
C ASP A 515 -3.85 12.70 30.81
N GLU A 516 -3.28 12.93 31.99
CA GLU A 516 -3.28 12.01 33.12
C GLU A 516 -4.69 11.62 33.62
N ASN A 517 -5.69 12.48 33.39
CA ASN A 517 -7.09 12.25 33.74
C ASN A 517 -7.88 11.56 32.60
N GLY A 518 -7.23 11.32 31.46
CA GLY A 518 -7.84 10.72 30.28
C GLY A 518 -8.65 11.68 29.42
N ASN A 519 -8.46 12.98 29.56
CA ASN A 519 -9.07 13.99 28.67
C ASN A 519 -8.24 14.13 27.39
N ILE A 520 -8.90 14.22 26.25
CA ILE A 520 -8.24 14.44 24.94
C ILE A 520 -7.51 15.77 24.94
N THR A 521 -6.27 15.76 24.45
CA THR A 521 -5.40 16.93 24.35
C THR A 521 -5.00 17.18 22.89
N PRO A 522 -5.66 18.12 22.19
CA PRO A 522 -5.25 18.54 20.85
C PRO A 522 -3.81 19.07 20.82
N TRP A 523 -3.14 18.92 19.68
CA TRP A 523 -1.80 19.47 19.47
C TRP A 523 -1.86 21.00 19.40
N VAL A 524 -1.35 21.66 20.45
CA VAL A 524 -1.35 23.13 20.53
C VAL A 524 -0.24 23.70 19.68
N ILE A 525 -0.61 24.59 18.76
CA ILE A 525 0.29 25.35 17.90
C ILE A 525 0.14 26.83 18.22
N ARG A 526 1.23 27.47 18.63
CA ARG A 526 1.26 28.94 18.79
C ARG A 526 1.85 29.57 17.53
N PRO A 527 1.26 30.65 16.97
CA PRO A 527 1.75 31.28 15.75
C PRO A 527 3.26 31.57 15.74
N GLU A 528 3.82 32.02 16.86
CA GLU A 528 5.24 32.35 17.01
C GLU A 528 6.18 31.14 16.94
N MET A 529 5.65 29.90 17.03
CA MET A 529 6.44 28.67 16.89
C MET A 529 6.88 28.41 15.45
N LEU A 530 6.25 29.06 14.46
CA LEU A 530 6.45 28.82 13.03
C LEU A 530 6.25 30.05 12.14
N ASP A 531 6.36 31.26 12.71
CA ASP A 531 6.21 32.54 11.99
C ASP A 531 7.38 32.91 11.08
N SER A 532 8.43 32.07 11.04
CA SER A 532 9.55 32.15 10.11
C SER A 532 9.91 30.76 9.56
N PRO A 533 10.49 30.66 8.35
CA PRO A 533 10.94 29.41 7.77
C PRO A 533 11.86 28.62 8.71
N GLU A 534 12.82 29.27 9.35
CA GLU A 534 13.81 28.62 10.23
C GLU A 534 13.15 27.95 11.43
N LYS A 535 12.11 28.56 12.01
CA LYS A 535 11.40 27.96 13.14
C LYS A 535 10.61 26.72 12.75
N LEU A 536 10.01 26.67 11.55
CA LEU A 536 9.29 25.48 11.09
C LEU A 536 10.20 24.24 11.08
N PHE A 537 11.47 24.36 10.72
CA PHE A 537 12.40 23.22 10.64
C PHE A 537 13.19 22.97 11.94
N ASN A 538 13.52 24.01 12.70
CA ASN A 538 14.43 23.89 13.85
C ASN A 538 13.74 23.92 15.22
N ASN A 539 12.43 24.14 15.29
CA ASN A 539 11.72 24.22 16.56
C ASN A 539 11.58 22.85 17.23
N VAL A 540 12.37 22.63 18.28
CA VAL A 540 12.40 21.37 19.03
C VAL A 540 11.10 21.06 19.77
N GLU A 541 10.29 22.06 20.11
CA GLU A 541 8.98 21.85 20.75
C GLU A 541 7.98 21.23 19.76
N LEU A 542 8.02 21.64 18.48
CA LEU A 542 7.17 21.06 17.42
C LEU A 542 7.52 19.59 17.15
N TRP A 543 8.81 19.27 17.15
CA TRP A 543 9.32 17.99 16.64
C TRP A 543 9.83 17.04 17.74
N GLY A 544 9.30 17.17 18.96
CA GLY A 544 9.50 16.18 20.01
C GLY A 544 10.91 16.14 20.59
N GLY A 545 11.53 17.32 20.76
CA GLY A 545 12.84 17.50 21.37
C GLY A 545 14.02 17.47 20.40
N LYS A 546 13.76 17.49 19.09
CA LYS A 546 14.78 17.47 18.01
C LYS A 546 14.45 18.50 16.94
N ASP A 547 15.39 18.84 16.07
CA ASP A 547 15.04 19.49 14.80
C ASP A 547 14.27 18.51 13.89
N LEU A 548 13.56 19.03 12.88
CA LEU A 548 12.71 18.23 12.00
C LEU A 548 13.48 17.15 11.25
N TRP A 549 14.70 17.44 10.79
CA TRP A 549 15.50 16.47 10.05
C TRP A 549 15.79 15.26 10.95
N SER A 550 16.27 15.54 12.16
CA SER A 550 16.61 14.51 13.13
C SER A 550 15.38 13.73 13.60
N ALA A 551 14.21 14.37 13.65
CA ALA A 551 12.94 13.72 13.96
C ALA A 551 12.43 12.80 12.84
N LEU A 552 12.68 13.13 11.57
CA LEU A 552 12.18 12.39 10.41
C LEU A 552 13.12 11.29 9.91
N TYR A 553 14.44 11.45 10.06
CA TYR A 553 15.42 10.68 9.30
C TYR A 553 16.48 9.94 10.13
N GLU A 554 16.69 10.29 11.40
CA GLU A 554 17.68 9.57 12.20
C GLU A 554 17.27 8.10 12.40
N PRO A 555 18.16 7.13 12.09
CA PRO A 555 17.89 5.72 12.30
C PRO A 555 17.58 5.47 13.78
N PRO A 556 16.47 4.79 14.10
CA PRO A 556 16.14 4.48 15.47
C PRO A 556 17.09 3.40 16.01
N LYS A 557 17.31 3.43 17.33
CA LYS A 557 17.94 2.31 18.03
C LYS A 557 16.90 1.22 18.28
N GLY A 558 17.30 -0.03 18.18
CA GLY A 558 16.46 -1.16 18.50
C GLY A 558 17.22 -2.47 18.30
N ASP A 559 16.49 -3.57 18.43
CA ASP A 559 17.05 -4.91 18.34
C ASP A 559 17.05 -5.45 16.91
N ILE A 560 18.04 -6.29 16.64
CA ILE A 560 18.11 -7.16 15.46
C ILE A 560 18.21 -8.58 16.03
N THR A 561 17.13 -9.34 15.98
CA THR A 561 17.07 -10.71 16.50
C THR A 561 17.02 -11.71 15.35
N ILE A 562 17.52 -12.93 15.58
CA ILE A 562 17.54 -13.94 14.53
C ILE A 562 16.12 -14.39 14.14
N GLU A 563 15.18 -14.37 15.08
CA GLU A 563 13.76 -14.69 14.86
C GLU A 563 13.09 -13.68 13.94
N HIS A 564 13.31 -12.37 14.14
CA HIS A 564 12.75 -11.33 13.26
C HIS A 564 13.41 -11.38 11.87
N ILE A 565 14.68 -11.75 11.76
CA ILE A 565 15.32 -12.01 10.46
C ILE A 565 14.63 -13.18 9.76
N GLN A 566 14.35 -14.27 10.48
CA GLN A 566 13.62 -15.42 9.94
C GLN A 566 12.19 -15.05 9.51
N HIS A 567 11.51 -14.19 10.25
CA HIS A 567 10.18 -13.65 9.91
C HIS A 567 10.22 -12.76 8.67
N ALA A 568 11.15 -11.81 8.60
CA ALA A 568 11.32 -10.96 7.44
C ALA A 568 11.60 -11.78 6.17
N PHE A 569 12.43 -12.81 6.27
CA PHE A 569 12.72 -13.72 5.17
C PHE A 569 11.47 -14.47 4.72
N TYR A 570 10.65 -14.93 5.66
CA TYR A 570 9.33 -15.51 5.37
C TYR A 570 8.41 -14.55 4.64
N MET A 571 8.27 -13.31 5.13
CA MET A 571 7.38 -12.33 4.51
C MET A 571 7.83 -11.99 3.08
N ALA A 572 9.14 -11.84 2.85
CA ALA A 572 9.71 -11.62 1.52
C ALA A 572 9.51 -12.81 0.58
N ALA A 573 9.79 -14.03 1.04
CA ALA A 573 9.65 -15.26 0.25
C ALA A 573 8.20 -15.56 -0.09
N ASN A 574 7.30 -15.51 0.90
CA ASN A 574 5.90 -15.84 0.70
C ASN A 574 5.21 -14.80 -0.19
N TYR A 575 5.47 -13.50 -0.01
CA TYR A 575 4.91 -12.50 -0.93
C TYR A 575 5.47 -12.65 -2.34
N GLY A 576 6.79 -12.85 -2.49
CA GLY A 576 7.39 -13.09 -3.81
C GLY A 576 6.82 -14.33 -4.51
N PHE A 577 6.51 -15.38 -3.75
CA PHE A 577 5.80 -16.56 -4.24
C PHE A 577 4.38 -16.23 -4.73
N GLN A 578 3.62 -15.41 -4.00
CA GLN A 578 2.28 -14.96 -4.42
C GLN A 578 2.36 -14.12 -5.70
N LEU A 579 3.37 -13.24 -5.80
CA LEU A 579 3.62 -12.43 -6.98
C LEU A 579 3.88 -13.29 -8.23
N LEU A 580 4.75 -14.31 -8.14
CA LEU A 580 4.99 -15.25 -9.24
C LEU A 580 3.72 -15.98 -9.69
N ASN A 581 2.77 -16.20 -8.78
CA ASN A 581 1.45 -16.78 -9.06
C ASN A 581 0.41 -15.78 -9.58
N GLY A 582 0.78 -14.52 -9.79
CA GLY A 582 -0.14 -13.48 -10.26
C GLY A 582 -1.05 -12.89 -9.20
N ASN A 583 -0.74 -13.12 -7.92
CA ASN A 583 -1.51 -12.59 -6.80
C ASN A 583 -0.77 -11.42 -6.14
N LEU A 584 -1.10 -10.21 -6.60
CA LEU A 584 -0.47 -8.95 -6.15
C LEU A 584 -1.13 -8.33 -4.91
N ALA A 585 -2.36 -8.72 -4.60
CA ALA A 585 -3.04 -8.38 -3.35
C ALA A 585 -3.16 -9.66 -2.52
N ALA A 586 -2.08 -9.97 -1.79
CA ALA A 586 -1.84 -11.29 -1.23
C ALA A 586 -2.22 -11.37 0.25
N ALA A 587 -3.16 -12.25 0.57
CA ALA A 587 -3.51 -12.58 1.94
C ALA A 587 -2.44 -13.52 2.55
N ILE A 588 -1.63 -13.00 3.46
CA ILE A 588 -0.51 -13.73 4.10
C ILE A 588 -0.73 -13.76 5.61
N ASP A 589 -0.50 -14.92 6.22
CA ASP A 589 -0.57 -15.12 7.66
C ASP A 589 0.74 -14.69 8.31
N ASP A 590 0.70 -13.66 9.16
CA ASP A 590 1.82 -13.27 10.00
C ASP A 590 1.80 -14.12 11.27
N TYR A 591 2.79 -15.01 11.41
CA TYR A 591 2.84 -15.95 12.52
C TYR A 591 3.28 -15.33 13.84
N GLU A 592 3.97 -14.17 13.82
CA GLU A 592 4.35 -13.47 15.05
C GLU A 592 3.16 -12.73 15.64
N LEU A 593 2.35 -12.11 14.78
CA LEU A 593 1.14 -11.40 15.20
C LEU A 593 -0.07 -12.33 15.37
N GLY A 594 -0.03 -13.53 14.79
CA GLY A 594 -1.17 -14.45 14.76
C GLY A 594 -2.38 -13.85 14.01
N GLN A 595 -2.10 -13.07 12.96
CA GLN A 595 -3.08 -12.32 12.18
C GLN A 595 -2.82 -12.51 10.68
N ARG A 596 -3.85 -12.32 9.86
CA ARG A 596 -3.73 -12.32 8.41
C ARG A 596 -3.72 -10.90 7.90
N PHE A 597 -2.84 -10.59 6.95
CA PHE A 597 -2.75 -9.27 6.33
C PHE A 597 -2.96 -9.36 4.83
N MET A 598 -3.60 -8.36 4.24
CA MET A 598 -3.55 -8.11 2.81
C MET A 598 -2.25 -7.36 2.52
N ASN A 599 -1.38 -7.96 1.72
CA ASN A 599 -0.05 -7.44 1.39
C ASN A 599 0.02 -7.04 -0.08
N ASP A 600 0.89 -6.09 -0.36
CA ASP A 600 1.21 -5.57 -1.69
C ASP A 600 2.74 -5.50 -1.89
N LEU A 601 3.21 -4.86 -2.96
CA LEU A 601 4.63 -4.80 -3.30
C LEU A 601 5.47 -4.08 -2.23
N ALA A 602 4.87 -3.19 -1.44
CA ALA A 602 5.57 -2.48 -0.38
C ALA A 602 6.05 -3.46 0.72
N THR A 603 5.27 -4.52 1.00
CA THR A 603 5.69 -5.62 1.90
C THR A 603 6.97 -6.29 1.40
N TYR A 604 7.05 -6.59 0.10
CA TYR A 604 8.26 -7.19 -0.47
C TYR A 604 9.45 -6.23 -0.43
N ARG A 605 9.22 -4.95 -0.76
CA ARG A 605 10.24 -3.90 -0.73
C ARG A 605 10.87 -3.83 0.65
N ILE A 606 10.09 -3.57 1.71
CA ILE A 606 10.64 -3.34 3.05
C ILE A 606 11.50 -4.51 3.54
N PHE A 607 10.97 -5.74 3.48
CA PHE A 607 11.67 -6.89 4.05
C PHE A 607 12.90 -7.27 3.22
N SER A 608 12.80 -7.27 1.90
CA SER A 608 13.95 -7.60 1.05
C SER A 608 15.05 -6.54 1.12
N THR A 609 14.71 -5.27 1.25
CA THR A 609 15.67 -4.18 1.47
C THR A 609 16.35 -4.32 2.83
N TRP A 610 15.60 -4.57 3.90
CA TRP A 610 16.17 -4.76 5.23
C TRP A 610 17.12 -5.96 5.27
N LEU A 611 16.70 -7.12 4.76
CA LEU A 611 17.55 -8.32 4.66
C LEU A 611 18.83 -8.07 3.86
N TRP A 612 18.74 -7.33 2.74
CA TRP A 612 19.92 -6.96 1.95
C TRP A 612 20.89 -6.12 2.79
N THR A 613 20.40 -5.13 3.56
CA THR A 613 21.26 -4.31 4.43
C THR A 613 21.91 -5.14 5.54
N LEU A 614 21.18 -6.10 6.13
CA LEU A 614 21.72 -6.98 7.17
C LEU A 614 22.92 -7.79 6.68
N LEU A 615 22.78 -8.44 5.52
CA LEU A 615 23.85 -9.23 4.91
C LEU A 615 25.01 -8.36 4.46
N ARG A 616 24.71 -7.24 3.79
CA ARG A 616 25.72 -6.32 3.27
C ARG A 616 26.65 -5.80 4.36
N HIS A 617 26.11 -5.53 5.54
CA HIS A 617 26.84 -4.97 6.69
C HIS A 617 27.27 -6.01 7.72
N LYS A 618 26.97 -7.30 7.49
CA LYS A 618 27.19 -8.37 8.48
C LYS A 618 26.65 -7.98 9.86
N ALA A 619 25.40 -7.53 9.88
CA ALA A 619 24.76 -6.97 11.05
C ALA A 619 24.87 -7.92 12.24
N ARG A 620 25.11 -7.37 13.44
CA ARG A 620 25.25 -8.17 14.66
C ARG A 620 23.87 -8.44 15.25
N ILE A 621 23.59 -9.69 15.56
CA ILE A 621 22.42 -10.09 16.33
C ILE A 621 22.55 -9.50 17.74
N THR A 622 21.51 -8.82 18.23
CA THR A 622 21.58 -8.06 19.50
C THR A 622 21.18 -8.88 20.72
N LYS A 623 20.52 -10.03 20.53
CA LYS A 623 20.00 -10.90 21.60
C LYS A 623 20.25 -12.36 21.30
N ASP A 624 20.42 -13.17 22.34
CA ASP A 624 20.41 -14.62 22.21
C ASP A 624 19.05 -15.08 21.65
N GLY A 625 19.07 -16.08 20.78
CA GLY A 625 17.88 -16.61 20.12
C GLY A 625 18.16 -17.91 19.39
N ALA A 626 17.25 -18.33 18.52
CA ALA A 626 17.44 -19.50 17.67
C ALA A 626 16.76 -19.36 16.31
N LEU A 627 17.41 -19.89 15.26
CA LEU A 627 16.69 -20.23 14.04
C LEU A 627 15.80 -21.45 14.32
N LYS A 628 14.54 -21.33 13.91
CA LYS A 628 13.52 -22.34 14.20
C LYS A 628 13.18 -23.18 12.99
N GLY A 629 13.00 -24.47 13.21
CA GLY A 629 12.41 -25.41 12.27
C GLY A 629 10.88 -25.41 12.34
N PRO A 630 10.22 -26.03 11.36
CA PRO A 630 8.76 -26.08 11.31
C PRO A 630 8.16 -26.95 12.40
N ALA A 631 7.07 -26.49 13.01
CA ALA A 631 6.20 -27.32 13.84
C ALA A 631 4.73 -26.99 13.60
N LYS A 632 3.85 -27.99 13.77
CA LYS A 632 2.41 -27.79 13.70
C LYS A 632 1.89 -27.19 15.01
N THR A 633 1.26 -26.02 14.92
CA THR A 633 0.74 -25.26 16.05
C THR A 633 -0.75 -24.96 15.88
N ARG A 634 -1.33 -24.21 16.83
CA ARG A 634 -2.70 -23.67 16.71
C ARG A 634 -2.85 -22.58 15.65
N LEU A 635 -1.75 -22.04 15.10
CA LEU A 635 -1.76 -21.02 14.06
C LEU A 635 -1.51 -21.58 12.65
N GLY A 636 -1.14 -22.85 12.55
CA GLY A 636 -0.63 -23.44 11.33
C GLY A 636 0.68 -24.20 11.56
N VAL A 637 1.26 -24.70 10.47
CA VAL A 637 2.68 -25.07 10.44
C VAL A 637 3.49 -23.78 10.35
N ILE A 638 4.28 -23.47 11.39
CA ILE A 638 5.09 -22.25 11.52
C ILE A 638 6.47 -22.58 12.11
N PRO A 639 7.47 -21.67 12.04
CA PRO A 639 8.75 -21.84 12.72
C PRO A 639 8.55 -21.78 14.24
N ALA A 640 8.76 -22.89 14.93
CA ALA A 640 8.50 -22.97 16.38
C ALA A 640 9.43 -23.93 17.14
N ASP A 641 10.14 -24.82 16.44
CA ASP A 641 11.08 -25.76 17.06
C ASP A 641 12.50 -25.20 17.00
N ASP A 642 13.13 -24.89 18.13
CA ASP A 642 14.45 -24.27 18.16
C ASP A 642 15.52 -25.25 17.61
N ARG A 643 16.13 -24.94 16.48
CA ARG A 643 17.10 -25.83 15.80
C ARG A 643 18.54 -25.38 15.95
N ILE A 644 18.80 -24.10 15.73
CA ILE A 644 20.16 -23.55 15.73
C ILE A 644 20.20 -22.38 16.68
N LYS A 645 20.83 -22.57 17.84
CA LYS A 645 21.02 -21.49 18.83
C LYS A 645 22.03 -20.48 18.30
N ILE A 646 21.70 -19.20 18.41
CA ILE A 646 22.51 -18.06 17.99
C ILE A 646 22.72 -17.16 19.20
N SER A 647 23.97 -16.82 19.48
CA SER A 647 24.31 -15.93 20.58
C SER A 647 24.30 -14.45 20.13
N ALA A 648 24.04 -13.55 21.07
CA ALA A 648 24.22 -12.13 20.85
C ALA A 648 25.66 -11.83 20.40
N GLY A 649 25.80 -10.95 19.41
CA GLY A 649 27.07 -10.57 18.80
C GLY A 649 27.44 -11.37 17.54
N THR A 650 26.79 -12.51 17.27
CA THR A 650 26.94 -13.26 16.02
C THR A 650 26.62 -12.36 14.83
N GLN A 651 27.43 -12.44 13.76
CA GLN A 651 27.21 -11.71 12.53
C GLN A 651 26.23 -12.46 11.62
N PHE A 652 25.31 -11.73 11.01
CA PHE A 652 24.46 -12.26 9.95
C PHE A 652 25.22 -12.20 8.61
N ASP A 653 25.97 -13.25 8.31
CA ASP A 653 26.74 -13.44 7.08
C ASP A 653 26.09 -14.49 6.16
N GLU A 654 26.75 -14.79 5.03
CA GLU A 654 26.25 -15.75 4.05
C GLU A 654 26.10 -17.18 4.60
N GLU A 655 26.93 -17.59 5.56
CA GLU A 655 26.83 -18.92 6.18
C GLU A 655 25.56 -19.01 7.05
N LEU A 656 25.30 -17.99 7.87
CA LEU A 656 24.08 -17.96 8.68
C LEU A 656 22.82 -17.78 7.82
N PHE A 657 22.91 -17.04 6.71
CA PHE A 657 21.84 -16.94 5.73
C PHE A 657 21.53 -18.28 5.06
N GLU A 658 22.53 -19.08 4.71
CA GLU A 658 22.29 -20.41 4.12
C GLU A 658 21.54 -21.32 5.09
N LYS A 659 21.89 -21.31 6.39
CA LYS A 659 21.16 -22.06 7.43
C LYS A 659 19.70 -21.62 7.55
N LEU A 660 19.44 -20.30 7.47
CA LEU A 660 18.08 -19.77 7.44
C LEU A 660 17.32 -20.22 6.19
N TRP A 661 17.99 -20.21 5.03
CA TRP A 661 17.44 -20.63 3.75
C TRP A 661 17.02 -22.10 3.77
N GLU A 662 17.87 -22.99 4.28
CA GLU A 662 17.59 -24.43 4.40
C GLU A 662 16.35 -24.68 5.30
N LEU A 663 16.30 -24.05 6.47
CA LEU A 663 15.16 -24.16 7.39
C LEU A 663 13.86 -23.60 6.80
N HIS A 664 13.94 -22.56 5.97
CA HIS A 664 12.76 -22.04 5.28
C HIS A 664 12.24 -23.02 4.22
N MET A 665 13.13 -23.72 3.51
CA MET A 665 12.73 -24.79 2.59
C MET A 665 12.10 -25.97 3.32
N GLU A 666 12.68 -26.41 4.45
CA GLU A 666 12.05 -27.41 5.33
C GLU A 666 10.63 -27.00 5.72
N TRP A 667 10.46 -25.74 6.14
CA TRP A 667 9.15 -25.22 6.48
C TRP A 667 8.19 -25.19 5.28
N THR A 668 8.66 -24.77 4.11
CA THR A 668 7.84 -24.75 2.88
C THR A 668 7.28 -26.14 2.56
N TYR A 669 8.10 -27.20 2.66
CA TYR A 669 7.64 -28.57 2.44
C TYR A 669 6.69 -29.07 3.52
N ALA A 670 6.97 -28.78 4.80
CA ALA A 670 6.07 -29.12 5.90
C ALA A 670 4.70 -28.41 5.77
N PHE A 671 4.70 -27.16 5.28
CA PHE A 671 3.46 -26.42 4.98
C PHE A 671 2.67 -27.07 3.84
N TYR A 672 3.34 -27.54 2.78
CA TYR A 672 2.68 -28.28 1.70
C TYR A 672 2.08 -29.60 2.15
N GLU A 673 2.79 -30.38 2.97
CA GLU A 673 2.27 -31.61 3.57
C GLU A 673 0.99 -31.33 4.38
N ASP A 674 0.98 -30.26 5.17
CA ASP A 674 -0.20 -29.90 5.95
C ASP A 674 -1.38 -29.41 5.10
N LEU A 675 -1.11 -28.70 4.00
CA LEU A 675 -2.15 -28.37 3.02
C LEU A 675 -2.74 -29.61 2.37
N ASP A 676 -1.91 -30.60 2.00
CA ASP A 676 -2.36 -31.85 1.41
C ASP A 676 -3.24 -32.63 2.40
N ARG A 677 -2.84 -32.67 3.67
CA ARG A 677 -3.65 -33.23 4.76
C ARG A 677 -5.01 -32.52 4.89
N ILE A 678 -5.03 -31.19 4.93
CA ILE A 678 -6.27 -30.39 5.05
C ILE A 678 -7.19 -30.64 3.85
N SER A 679 -6.65 -30.66 2.63
CA SER A 679 -7.43 -30.94 1.43
C SER A 679 -7.99 -32.36 1.43
N ALA A 680 -7.21 -33.37 1.84
CA ALA A 680 -7.68 -34.74 2.00
C ALA A 680 -8.82 -34.85 3.02
N GLU A 681 -8.68 -34.22 4.20
CA GLU A 681 -9.72 -34.17 5.22
C GLU A 681 -11.02 -33.53 4.69
N ARG A 682 -10.92 -32.40 3.98
CA ARG A 682 -12.08 -31.71 3.38
C ARG A 682 -12.79 -32.55 2.33
N ILE A 683 -12.05 -33.29 1.50
CA ILE A 683 -12.64 -34.19 0.51
C ILE A 683 -13.42 -35.30 1.22
N LEU A 684 -12.82 -35.94 2.23
CA LEU A 684 -13.47 -37.02 3.00
C LEU A 684 -14.73 -36.54 3.74
N LEU A 685 -14.68 -35.34 4.34
CA LEU A 685 -15.80 -34.75 5.08
C LEU A 685 -17.08 -34.59 4.25
N ARG A 686 -16.99 -34.44 2.93
CA ARG A 686 -18.17 -34.34 2.05
C ARG A 686 -19.05 -35.58 2.06
N PHE A 687 -18.46 -36.73 2.31
CA PHE A 687 -19.14 -38.02 2.24
C PHE A 687 -19.65 -38.47 3.61
N VAL A 688 -19.21 -37.84 4.71
CA VAL A 688 -19.47 -38.29 6.09
C VAL A 688 -20.95 -38.40 6.41
N GLU A 689 -21.78 -37.42 6.03
CA GLU A 689 -23.23 -37.47 6.35
C GLU A 689 -23.94 -38.58 5.57
N ASN A 690 -23.59 -38.79 4.30
CA ASN A 690 -24.13 -39.88 3.50
C ASN A 690 -23.72 -41.25 4.06
N VAL A 691 -22.46 -41.39 4.47
CA VAL A 691 -21.97 -42.59 5.16
C VAL A 691 -22.73 -42.80 6.46
N LYS A 692 -22.93 -41.76 7.27
CA LYS A 692 -23.69 -41.82 8.52
C LYS A 692 -25.14 -42.24 8.29
N ASN A 693 -25.78 -41.77 7.22
CA ASN A 693 -27.14 -42.18 6.84
C ASN A 693 -27.22 -43.65 6.44
N ILE A 694 -26.25 -44.14 5.66
CA ILE A 694 -26.17 -45.56 5.30
C ILE A 694 -25.99 -46.41 6.55
N LEU A 695 -25.09 -46.02 7.46
CA LEU A 695 -24.85 -46.70 8.73
C LEU A 695 -26.07 -46.67 9.65
N HIS A 696 -26.72 -45.51 9.79
CA HIS A 696 -27.95 -45.37 10.57
C HIS A 696 -29.03 -46.33 10.09
N ASN A 697 -29.25 -46.39 8.77
CA ASN A 697 -30.21 -47.33 8.16
C ASN A 697 -29.80 -48.79 8.36
N ALA A 698 -28.51 -49.11 8.35
CA ALA A 698 -28.03 -50.45 8.64
C ALA A 698 -28.26 -50.86 10.12
N TYR A 699 -28.24 -49.90 11.04
CA TYR A 699 -28.32 -50.12 12.50
C TYR A 699 -29.68 -49.82 13.15
N LYS A 700 -30.70 -49.41 12.38
CA LYS A 700 -31.97 -48.84 12.88
C LYS A 700 -32.87 -49.78 13.71
N ALA A 701 -32.65 -51.10 13.76
CA ALA A 701 -33.59 -52.02 14.43
C ALA A 701 -32.93 -53.14 15.25
N GLY A 702 -33.03 -53.06 16.59
CA GLY A 702 -32.86 -54.20 17.49
C GLY A 702 -31.53 -54.98 17.39
N PRO A 703 -31.43 -56.19 17.98
CA PRO A 703 -30.16 -56.91 18.11
C PRO A 703 -29.55 -57.42 16.79
N PHE A 704 -30.11 -57.06 15.63
CA PHE A 704 -29.63 -57.52 14.31
C PHE A 704 -29.63 -56.40 13.27
N ARG A 705 -28.55 -56.33 12.48
CA ARG A 705 -28.38 -55.38 11.37
C ARG A 705 -29.47 -55.63 10.31
N PHE A 706 -30.09 -54.56 9.79
CA PHE A 706 -31.08 -54.67 8.70
C PHE A 706 -30.42 -54.97 7.34
N GLN A 707 -29.10 -54.73 7.24
CA GLN A 707 -28.28 -54.96 6.05
C GLN A 707 -27.00 -55.69 6.44
N THR A 708 -26.46 -56.52 5.54
CA THR A 708 -25.18 -57.18 5.77
C THR A 708 -24.05 -56.14 5.78
N PRO A 709 -22.93 -56.37 6.49
CA PRO A 709 -21.77 -55.49 6.42
C PRO A 709 -21.21 -55.32 5.00
N ILE A 710 -21.26 -56.34 4.15
CA ILE A 710 -20.76 -56.25 2.76
C ILE A 710 -21.67 -55.38 1.88
N ASP A 711 -23.00 -55.49 2.02
CA ASP A 711 -23.93 -54.61 1.29
C ASP A 711 -23.82 -53.16 1.78
N THR A 712 -23.63 -52.96 3.08
CA THR A 712 -23.40 -51.64 3.67
C THR A 712 -22.10 -51.03 3.13
N ALA A 713 -21.00 -51.81 3.08
CA ALA A 713 -19.72 -51.37 2.54
C ALA A 713 -19.81 -51.04 1.04
N ARG A 714 -20.53 -51.85 0.25
CA ARG A 714 -20.78 -51.56 -1.19
C ARG A 714 -21.53 -50.25 -1.37
N LYS A 715 -22.60 -50.02 -0.61
CA LYS A 715 -23.35 -48.75 -0.66
C LYS A 715 -22.49 -47.55 -0.28
N ILE A 716 -21.58 -47.71 0.68
CA ILE A 716 -20.60 -46.66 1.02
C ILE A 716 -19.61 -46.46 -0.14
N ALA A 717 -19.09 -47.53 -0.74
CA ALA A 717 -18.18 -47.45 -1.89
C ALA A 717 -18.83 -46.77 -3.11
N GLU A 718 -20.13 -47.02 -3.36
CA GLU A 718 -20.92 -46.40 -4.41
C GLU A 718 -21.10 -44.88 -4.25
N LEU A 719 -20.89 -44.33 -3.04
CA LEU A 719 -20.84 -42.88 -2.83
C LEU A 719 -19.60 -42.24 -3.45
N PHE A 720 -18.52 -43.00 -3.61
CA PHE A 720 -17.25 -42.50 -4.15
C PHE A 720 -17.21 -42.61 -5.67
N LYS A 721 -18.23 -42.05 -6.34
CA LYS A 721 -18.22 -41.94 -7.81
C LYS A 721 -17.04 -41.10 -8.25
N VAL A 722 -16.39 -41.51 -9.35
CA VAL A 722 -15.18 -40.85 -9.86
C VAL A 722 -15.44 -39.38 -10.13
N GLU A 723 -16.60 -39.04 -10.68
CA GLU A 723 -16.99 -37.66 -11.03
C GLU A 723 -17.17 -36.77 -9.78
N GLU A 724 -17.73 -37.32 -8.69
CA GLU A 724 -17.91 -36.57 -7.44
C GLU A 724 -16.57 -36.36 -6.73
N LEU A 725 -15.70 -37.36 -6.76
CA LEU A 725 -14.33 -37.28 -6.25
C LEU A 725 -13.48 -36.31 -7.04
N GLU A 726 -13.52 -36.36 -8.37
CA GLU A 726 -12.82 -35.43 -9.26
C GLU A 726 -13.22 -33.98 -8.94
N LYS A 727 -14.53 -33.72 -8.83
CA LYS A 727 -15.03 -32.40 -8.43
C LYS A 727 -14.50 -31.97 -7.06
N ALA A 728 -14.48 -32.88 -6.08
CA ALA A 728 -13.95 -32.58 -4.75
C ALA A 728 -12.44 -32.30 -4.76
N VAL A 729 -11.67 -33.02 -5.58
CA VAL A 729 -10.22 -32.79 -5.79
C VAL A 729 -10.00 -31.41 -6.41
N ILE A 730 -10.70 -31.09 -7.51
CA ILE A 730 -10.60 -29.79 -8.19
C ILE A 730 -10.98 -28.63 -7.24
N GLU A 731 -12.02 -28.80 -6.43
CA GLU A 731 -12.48 -27.75 -5.50
C GLU A 731 -11.54 -27.53 -4.30
N ASN A 732 -10.66 -28.50 -3.99
CA ASN A 732 -9.70 -28.42 -2.89
C ASN A 732 -8.23 -28.29 -3.36
N GLN A 733 -7.98 -28.16 -4.66
CA GLN A 733 -6.63 -27.97 -5.18
C GLN A 733 -6.01 -26.65 -4.67
N PRO A 734 -4.68 -26.60 -4.43
CA PRO A 734 -3.99 -25.35 -4.11
C PRO A 734 -4.22 -24.29 -5.19
N ARG A 735 -4.30 -23.02 -4.78
CA ARG A 735 -4.49 -21.88 -5.70
C ARG A 735 -3.20 -21.36 -6.32
N PHE A 736 -2.09 -22.05 -6.09
CA PHE A 736 -0.75 -21.63 -6.48
C PHE A 736 0.03 -22.84 -6.99
N ASP A 737 0.96 -22.56 -7.90
CA ASP A 737 1.92 -23.52 -8.42
C ASP A 737 3.10 -23.63 -7.45
N ARG A 738 3.26 -24.81 -6.86
CA ARG A 738 4.32 -25.11 -5.89
C ARG A 738 5.72 -25.07 -6.50
N SER A 739 5.85 -25.21 -7.82
CA SER A 739 7.14 -25.14 -8.52
C SER A 739 7.79 -23.76 -8.43
N PHE A 740 7.00 -22.70 -8.21
CA PHE A 740 7.54 -21.35 -8.03
C PHE A 740 8.23 -21.12 -6.68
N ALA A 741 8.15 -22.08 -5.75
CA ALA A 741 8.86 -21.95 -4.47
C ALA A 741 10.37 -21.91 -4.66
N SER A 742 10.96 -22.83 -5.42
CA SER A 742 12.40 -22.77 -5.71
C SER A 742 12.78 -21.50 -6.48
N VAL A 743 11.92 -21.07 -7.41
CA VAL A 743 12.15 -19.88 -8.23
C VAL A 743 12.25 -18.61 -7.39
N ILE A 744 11.34 -18.37 -6.44
CA ILE A 744 11.44 -17.18 -5.58
C ILE A 744 12.67 -17.25 -4.68
N MET A 745 13.03 -18.45 -4.22
CA MET A 745 14.20 -18.65 -3.36
C MET A 745 15.51 -18.36 -4.10
N ASP A 746 15.61 -18.74 -5.38
CA ASP A 746 16.74 -18.38 -6.24
C ASP A 746 16.82 -16.88 -6.50
N ILE A 747 15.69 -16.23 -6.79
CA ILE A 747 15.61 -14.77 -6.98
C ILE A 747 16.07 -14.05 -5.72
N LEU A 748 15.57 -14.45 -4.55
CA LEU A 748 15.96 -13.86 -3.26
C LEU A 748 17.43 -14.10 -2.96
N LYS A 749 17.94 -15.32 -3.17
CA LYS A 749 19.36 -15.64 -2.92
C LYS A 749 20.27 -14.74 -3.76
N VAL A 750 20.05 -14.65 -5.08
CA VAL A 750 20.84 -13.78 -5.96
C VAL A 750 20.71 -12.31 -5.57
N LYS A 751 19.48 -11.84 -5.30
CA LYS A 751 19.24 -10.44 -4.94
C LYS A 751 19.90 -10.05 -3.62
N LEU A 752 19.79 -10.89 -2.59
CA LEU A 752 20.25 -10.57 -1.23
C LEU A 752 21.77 -10.66 -1.08
N THR A 753 22.44 -11.55 -1.82
CA THR A 753 23.91 -11.69 -1.80
C THR A 753 24.61 -10.77 -2.79
N SER A 754 23.89 -10.19 -3.76
CA SER A 754 24.50 -9.29 -4.74
C SER A 754 24.98 -7.97 -4.10
N PRO A 755 26.15 -7.46 -4.48
CA PRO A 755 26.57 -6.10 -4.11
C PRO A 755 25.72 -5.00 -4.80
N MET A 756 24.97 -5.34 -5.85
CA MET A 756 24.12 -4.41 -6.58
C MET A 756 22.73 -4.33 -5.92
N TYR A 757 22.42 -3.19 -5.31
CA TYR A 757 21.09 -2.93 -4.75
C TYR A 757 20.08 -2.55 -5.85
N LEU A 758 18.85 -3.07 -5.74
CA LEU A 758 17.72 -2.75 -6.62
C LEU A 758 16.58 -2.10 -5.82
N GLN A 759 16.27 -0.85 -6.13
CA GLN A 759 15.08 -0.15 -5.63
C GLN A 759 13.82 -0.67 -6.33
N HIS A 760 12.69 -0.71 -5.62
CA HIS A 760 11.42 -1.25 -6.13
C HIS A 760 11.58 -2.69 -6.66
N GLY A 761 12.21 -3.54 -5.86
CA GLY A 761 12.61 -4.89 -6.26
C GLY A 761 11.48 -5.83 -6.70
N GLY A 762 10.20 -5.44 -6.53
CA GLY A 762 9.08 -6.13 -7.16
C GLY A 762 9.17 -6.16 -8.69
N ARG A 763 9.74 -5.12 -9.32
CA ARG A 763 9.97 -5.08 -10.78
C ARG A 763 10.82 -6.25 -11.27
N LEU A 764 11.79 -6.70 -10.46
CA LEU A 764 12.62 -7.87 -10.78
C LEU A 764 11.75 -9.12 -10.96
N ILE A 765 10.81 -9.35 -10.05
CA ILE A 765 9.90 -10.49 -10.16
C ILE A 765 8.96 -10.27 -11.35
N MET A 766 8.47 -9.06 -11.59
CA MET A 766 7.60 -8.77 -12.74
C MET A 766 8.24 -9.03 -14.10
N VAL A 767 9.54 -8.76 -14.28
CA VAL A 767 10.23 -9.04 -15.54
C VAL A 767 10.62 -10.51 -15.69
N LEU A 768 10.81 -11.23 -14.57
CA LEU A 768 11.21 -12.64 -14.57
C LEU A 768 10.02 -13.60 -14.60
N ALA A 769 8.91 -13.22 -14.00
CA ALA A 769 7.71 -14.04 -13.89
C ALA A 769 7.13 -14.46 -15.25
N PRO A 770 7.15 -13.66 -16.33
CA PRO A 770 6.62 -14.07 -17.63
C PRO A 770 7.57 -15.00 -18.41
N LEU A 771 8.82 -15.19 -17.97
CA LEU A 771 9.84 -15.92 -18.72
C LEU A 771 9.77 -17.44 -18.45
N PRO A 772 10.08 -18.29 -19.44
CA PRO A 772 10.32 -19.72 -19.23
C PRO A 772 11.50 -19.95 -18.26
N ASP A 773 11.54 -21.10 -17.58
CA ASP A 773 12.51 -21.38 -16.51
C ASP A 773 13.99 -21.27 -16.93
N GLU A 774 14.36 -21.84 -18.09
CA GLU A 774 15.73 -21.79 -18.63
C GLU A 774 16.19 -20.36 -18.93
N GLU A 775 15.27 -19.55 -19.46
CA GLU A 775 15.51 -18.16 -19.82
C GLU A 775 15.55 -17.27 -18.56
N ARG A 776 14.65 -17.51 -17.62
CA ARG A 776 14.54 -16.76 -16.35
C ARG A 776 15.85 -16.76 -15.57
N SER A 777 16.49 -17.92 -15.42
CA SER A 777 17.75 -18.06 -14.70
C SER A 777 18.91 -17.30 -15.36
N THR A 778 18.92 -17.29 -16.70
CA THR A 778 19.91 -16.58 -17.50
C THR A 778 19.73 -15.07 -17.39
N VAL A 779 18.49 -14.59 -17.50
CA VAL A 779 18.15 -13.16 -17.34
C VAL A 779 18.42 -12.70 -15.91
N LEU A 780 18.03 -13.48 -14.89
CA LEU A 780 18.29 -13.15 -13.48
C LEU A 780 19.78 -12.89 -13.23
N ARG A 781 20.66 -13.78 -13.72
CA ARG A 781 22.11 -13.58 -13.59
C ARG A 781 22.57 -12.30 -14.30
N ALA A 782 22.13 -12.08 -15.54
CA ALA A 782 22.50 -10.89 -16.30
C ALA A 782 22.08 -9.58 -15.60
N LEU A 783 20.90 -9.54 -14.95
CA LEU A 783 20.42 -8.36 -14.21
C LEU A 783 21.29 -7.98 -13.01
N PHE A 784 22.16 -8.86 -12.52
CA PHE A 784 23.11 -8.58 -11.44
C PHE A 784 24.58 -8.64 -11.91
N THR A 785 24.82 -8.58 -13.22
CA THR A 785 26.13 -8.46 -13.85
C THR A 785 26.39 -6.99 -14.23
N PRO A 786 27.65 -6.51 -14.21
CA PRO A 786 27.97 -5.18 -14.74
C PRO A 786 27.44 -4.97 -16.17
N ARG A 787 26.86 -3.80 -16.43
CA ARG A 787 26.14 -3.53 -17.69
C ARG A 787 27.00 -3.75 -18.92
N GLU A 788 28.27 -3.35 -18.88
CA GLU A 788 29.21 -3.47 -20.00
C GLU A 788 29.42 -4.93 -20.41
N GLU A 789 29.42 -5.84 -19.44
CA GLU A 789 29.54 -7.27 -19.68
C GLU A 789 28.25 -7.85 -20.28
N VAL A 790 27.09 -7.44 -19.77
CA VAL A 790 25.78 -7.80 -20.38
C VAL A 790 25.72 -7.32 -21.83
N GLU A 791 26.16 -6.09 -22.09
CA GLU A 791 26.20 -5.51 -23.43
C GLU A 791 27.13 -6.29 -24.36
N LYS A 792 28.31 -6.69 -23.87
CA LYS A 792 29.24 -7.56 -24.61
C LYS A 792 28.59 -8.90 -24.95
N LEU A 793 27.93 -9.55 -24.00
CA LEU A 793 27.27 -10.84 -24.21
C LEU A 793 26.13 -10.74 -25.23
N VAL A 794 25.38 -9.64 -25.24
CA VAL A 794 24.37 -9.38 -26.28
C VAL A 794 25.00 -9.18 -27.65
N LYS A 795 26.08 -8.38 -27.75
CA LYS A 795 26.82 -8.18 -29.01
C LYS A 795 27.43 -9.47 -29.57
N GLU A 796 27.87 -10.37 -28.70
CA GLU A 796 28.39 -11.70 -29.06
C GLU A 796 27.28 -12.72 -29.40
N GLY A 797 26.00 -12.35 -29.29
CA GLY A 797 24.87 -13.24 -29.56
C GLY A 797 24.62 -14.31 -28.48
N LYS A 798 25.28 -14.19 -27.31
CA LYS A 798 25.11 -15.10 -26.16
C LYS A 798 23.88 -14.78 -25.32
N LEU A 799 23.42 -13.52 -25.36
CA LEU A 799 22.16 -13.07 -24.76
C LEU A 799 21.29 -12.40 -25.82
N LYS A 800 19.97 -12.55 -25.69
CA LYS A 800 19.00 -11.89 -26.57
C LYS A 800 18.98 -10.38 -26.30
N SER A 801 18.71 -9.58 -27.33
CA SER A 801 18.75 -8.11 -27.25
C SER A 801 17.78 -7.53 -26.22
N TYR A 802 16.62 -8.15 -26.00
CA TYR A 802 15.64 -7.67 -25.02
C TYR A 802 16.18 -7.72 -23.58
N VAL A 803 17.22 -8.52 -23.29
CA VAL A 803 17.82 -8.60 -21.95
C VAL A 803 18.41 -7.26 -21.53
N LEU A 804 18.97 -6.48 -22.47
CA LEU A 804 19.42 -5.11 -22.19
C LEU A 804 18.25 -4.17 -21.93
N GLU A 805 17.12 -4.31 -22.63
CA GLU A 805 15.92 -3.49 -22.37
C GLU A 805 15.39 -3.73 -20.94
N LEU A 806 15.38 -5.00 -20.50
CA LEU A 806 15.00 -5.34 -19.12
C LEU A 806 16.04 -4.84 -18.11
N TYR A 807 17.33 -4.94 -18.43
CA TYR A 807 18.40 -4.42 -17.58
C TYR A 807 18.24 -2.91 -17.35
N ASP A 808 18.09 -2.17 -18.45
CA ASP A 808 17.95 -0.72 -18.46
C ASP A 808 16.67 -0.29 -17.73
N TYR A 809 15.57 -1.04 -17.85
CA TYR A 809 14.35 -0.83 -17.07
C TYR A 809 14.54 -1.06 -15.56
N ILE A 810 15.18 -2.16 -15.16
CA ILE A 810 15.36 -2.54 -13.74
C ILE A 810 16.35 -1.62 -13.03
N HIS A 811 17.38 -1.15 -13.73
CA HIS A 811 18.42 -0.29 -13.17
C HIS A 811 18.16 1.20 -13.41
N ASP A 812 17.01 1.56 -13.97
CA ASP A 812 16.64 2.96 -14.27
C ASP A 812 17.67 3.68 -15.17
N ILE A 813 18.25 2.93 -16.11
CA ILE A 813 19.24 3.39 -17.10
C ILE A 813 18.50 3.64 -18.41
N ARG A 814 17.73 4.73 -18.45
CA ARG A 814 16.93 5.13 -19.62
C ARG A 814 17.19 6.58 -19.98
#